data_AF-A0A8B7ZSE2-F1
#
_entry.id   AF-A0A8B7ZSE2-F1
#
_cell.length_a   1.000
_cell.length_b   1.000
_cell.length_c   1.000
_cell.angle_alpha   90.00
_cell.angle_beta   90.00
_cell.angle_gamma   90.00
#
_symmetry.space_group_name_H-M   'P 1'
#
loop_
_entity.id
_entity.type
_entity.pdbx_description
1 polymer ?
#
loop_
_entity_poly.entity_id
_entity_poly.type
_entity_poly.pdbx_seq_one_letter_code
_entity_poly.pdbx_strand_id
1 'polypeptide(L)'
;MMRSTTLLVLVALSWRVGFQQILSGVGPAKDNRITAQNTTLGRSRGTRRSDAAQSPLLVSERKVYLQSGRAYCLPCSVIRPGDVVTVIFWFRGESEDATLRDLILRHVYPDDGQSFAVDDRYKISPSHGLIIDPVYLNDTDRYWCKTVRESSSQFVEDYLDATVLGNIFPRESEASASNVSSFQRHEVDNTIECPILAKAPAQDEVTLYWSVYNETRRDLNIVSAKFSDGERHTFPKYGEVGNNRLAVEEFTKREERYCCHLFEVSSELRTGCVDMTWVAQANQQYPNISGCDMNRNTCASTLTFQQDCVAYECSVKSVYPKPALDWTFANCVDEGKPMFVQTASSTPLSADQTYDMISRLYIVEPQFEGACEFTCTANGDAVRDGTSKLTLAITRGSDNAATTSSSTLPLPIYTHCDCKWALVVFLAMLTTFLICLLTTWAILVFPRNRKFIQKHINELATFSCLQKHEEKAATGQDTDIENGKNAQLDSGFLTSDENLSENQQEMSPMLGDANVETGLKDATDEGSLCLVVREALDVLFTDSKNKWRPMGQFVTQSALHDDNGSGFQAIKDVMRGQDGGLFVIDARGLHWYDSNYTHHFTDLNQILDEESYCSVACYNASKLLLGLNRGKIVEFDVLTGQICNFCSVTPVGHAYVQLAGMCVDSLGFLFVGDRNGKAVSLFDESGRCITRMENIIEPVFSYAHACQEAQGLFVSSGTAVKKYNIVKSNTNSKIVPQVRFTIDQGSLGVENFYSGYVTVQENKLFIVNHLEVGECLQVLEHDVGKGTKEHSFIVKVPDLRGVRFLERDRMVVYTDDAIHLFERGDSSE
;
A
#
# COMPACT_ATOMS: atom_id res chain seq x y z
N MET A 1 66.57 -2.49 28.29
CA MET A 1 66.85 -3.88 28.75
C MET A 1 65.64 -4.72 28.33
N MET A 2 65.65 -5.30 27.13
CA MET A 2 66.21 -6.62 26.73
C MET A 2 65.11 -7.71 26.73
N ARG A 3 64.85 -8.25 25.52
CA ARG A 3 64.09 -9.47 25.17
C ARG A 3 62.55 -9.35 25.38
N SER A 4 61.64 -9.76 24.49
CA SER A 4 61.71 -10.61 23.30
C SER A 4 60.44 -10.36 22.47
N THR A 5 60.57 -9.89 21.24
CA THR A 5 59.50 -9.76 20.24
C THR A 5 59.71 -10.82 19.17
N THR A 6 59.08 -11.99 19.33
CA THR A 6 59.00 -13.03 18.28
C THR A 6 57.79 -13.94 18.51
N LEU A 7 56.57 -13.54 18.12
CA LEU A 7 55.47 -14.43 17.70
C LEU A 7 54.23 -13.58 17.34
N LEU A 8 54.09 -13.13 16.08
CA LEU A 8 52.77 -12.94 15.40
C LEU A 8 52.94 -12.33 13.98
N VAL A 9 53.82 -12.90 13.17
CA VAL A 9 53.80 -12.67 11.72
C VAL A 9 54.14 -14.00 11.07
N LEU A 10 53.14 -14.86 10.84
CA LEU A 10 53.18 -16.05 9.97
C LEU A 10 51.86 -16.85 10.05
N VAL A 11 50.73 -16.29 9.58
CA VAL A 11 49.52 -17.11 9.24
C VAL A 11 48.83 -16.68 7.91
N ALA A 12 49.23 -15.58 7.26
CA ALA A 12 48.48 -15.08 6.10
C ALA A 12 49.06 -15.40 4.71
N LEU A 13 50.13 -16.19 4.58
CA LEU A 13 50.75 -16.48 3.29
C LEU A 13 51.25 -17.93 3.19
N SER A 14 50.31 -18.85 2.97
CA SER A 14 50.58 -20.11 2.26
C SER A 14 49.25 -20.83 2.05
N TRP A 15 48.75 -20.86 0.82
CA TRP A 15 47.96 -21.96 0.26
C TRP A 15 47.72 -21.69 -1.23
N ARG A 16 48.72 -22.00 -2.06
CA ARG A 16 48.50 -22.55 -3.40
C ARG A 16 49.79 -23.20 -3.95
N VAL A 17 49.64 -24.50 -4.23
CA VAL A 17 50.41 -25.38 -5.14
C VAL A 17 51.69 -26.04 -4.62
N GLY A 18 51.67 -27.37 -4.53
CA GLY A 18 52.84 -28.20 -4.90
C GLY A 18 53.06 -29.55 -4.19
N PHE A 19 52.64 -30.65 -4.86
CA PHE A 19 53.33 -31.96 -4.99
C PHE A 19 53.30 -33.07 -3.90
N GLN A 20 52.53 -34.12 -4.24
CA GLN A 20 52.84 -35.58 -4.37
C GLN A 20 53.42 -36.49 -3.25
N GLN A 21 52.72 -37.65 -3.14
CA GLN A 21 53.13 -39.06 -2.96
C GLN A 21 53.47 -39.60 -1.54
N ILE A 22 52.76 -40.67 -1.11
CA ILE A 22 53.19 -42.11 -1.15
C ILE A 22 52.13 -43.07 -0.50
N LEU A 23 51.70 -44.11 -1.26
CA LEU A 23 51.26 -45.52 -0.97
C LEU A 23 50.17 -45.82 0.08
N SER A 24 49.26 -46.83 0.00
CA SER A 24 48.99 -48.05 -0.81
C SER A 24 47.62 -48.64 -0.30
N GLY A 25 46.79 -49.42 -1.01
CA GLY A 25 46.92 -50.12 -2.29
C GLY A 25 45.68 -50.94 -2.73
N VAL A 26 45.86 -51.61 -3.90
CA VAL A 26 45.24 -52.86 -4.45
C VAL A 26 43.69 -52.94 -4.50
N GLY A 27 42.93 -53.02 -5.61
CA GLY A 27 43.04 -53.44 -7.03
C GLY A 27 41.81 -54.34 -7.39
N PRO A 28 41.40 -54.66 -8.65
CA PRO A 28 41.71 -54.09 -9.98
C PRO A 28 40.51 -53.89 -10.98
N ALA A 29 40.72 -52.97 -11.94
CA ALA A 29 40.46 -52.95 -13.41
C ALA A 29 39.13 -53.47 -14.04
N LYS A 30 38.50 -52.74 -15.00
CA LYS A 30 38.99 -52.56 -16.38
C LYS A 30 38.57 -51.25 -17.08
N ASP A 31 39.50 -50.79 -17.93
CA ASP A 31 39.62 -49.61 -18.78
C ASP A 31 38.59 -49.41 -19.92
N ASN A 32 38.29 -48.16 -20.29
CA ASN A 32 38.98 -47.51 -21.43
C ASN A 32 38.75 -45.99 -21.54
N ARG A 33 39.89 -45.30 -21.72
CA ARG A 33 40.13 -43.87 -21.96
C ARG A 33 39.86 -43.49 -23.41
N ILE A 34 39.35 -42.28 -23.65
CA ILE A 34 39.97 -41.29 -24.56
C ILE A 34 39.83 -39.90 -23.92
N THR A 35 40.96 -39.19 -23.85
CA THR A 35 41.15 -37.83 -23.32
C THR A 35 41.13 -36.83 -24.47
N ALA A 36 40.51 -35.66 -24.32
CA ALA A 36 40.95 -34.42 -24.98
C ALA A 36 40.51 -33.19 -24.19
N GLN A 37 41.45 -32.28 -23.99
CA GLN A 37 41.43 -31.14 -23.08
C GLN A 37 40.69 -29.92 -23.65
N ASN A 38 40.12 -29.16 -22.71
CA ASN A 38 39.66 -27.78 -22.84
C ASN A 38 40.75 -26.86 -23.40
N THR A 39 40.41 -26.14 -24.48
CA THR A 39 41.11 -24.93 -24.89
C THR A 39 40.07 -23.84 -25.16
N THR A 40 40.11 -22.80 -24.34
CA THR A 40 39.45 -21.51 -24.56
C THR A 40 40.00 -20.86 -25.83
N LEU A 41 39.12 -20.61 -26.81
CA LEU A 41 39.41 -19.76 -27.97
C LEU A 41 38.13 -19.04 -28.40
N GLY A 42 38.10 -17.74 -28.16
CA GLY A 42 37.15 -16.83 -28.79
C GLY A 42 37.31 -16.91 -30.31
N ARG A 43 36.27 -17.39 -30.98
CA ARG A 43 36.13 -17.29 -32.43
C ARG A 43 34.64 -17.17 -32.75
N SER A 44 34.28 -16.03 -33.32
CA SER A 44 32.98 -15.77 -33.90
C SER A 44 32.63 -16.86 -34.92
N ARG A 45 31.71 -17.74 -34.55
CA ARG A 45 30.97 -18.60 -35.49
C ARG A 45 29.53 -18.13 -35.50
N GLY A 46 29.28 -17.08 -36.28
CA GLY A 46 27.96 -16.80 -36.85
C GLY A 46 27.66 -17.89 -37.87
N THR A 47 27.35 -19.09 -37.40
CA THR A 47 26.81 -20.17 -38.22
C THR A 47 25.29 -20.10 -38.07
N ARG A 48 24.64 -19.81 -39.20
CA ARG A 48 23.19 -19.80 -39.48
C ARG A 48 22.35 -20.54 -38.43
N ARG A 49 21.76 -19.78 -37.51
CA ARG A 49 20.71 -20.25 -36.59
C ARG A 49 19.32 -20.25 -37.27
N SER A 50 19.23 -19.79 -38.53
CA SER A 50 18.00 -19.51 -39.26
C SER A 50 17.25 -20.72 -39.81
N ASP A 51 17.85 -21.91 -39.82
CA ASP A 51 17.37 -22.98 -40.71
C ASP A 51 16.47 -24.02 -40.01
N ALA A 52 16.18 -23.87 -38.71
CA ALA A 52 15.29 -24.80 -37.99
C ALA A 52 14.29 -24.03 -37.10
N ALA A 53 13.34 -23.32 -37.71
CA ALA A 53 12.16 -22.84 -37.00
C ALA A 53 11.37 -24.05 -36.45
N GLN A 54 10.96 -23.99 -35.18
CA GLN A 54 10.24 -25.09 -34.53
C GLN A 54 8.76 -25.10 -34.96
N SER A 55 8.10 -26.26 -34.90
CA SER A 55 6.64 -26.32 -34.99
C SER A 55 6.00 -25.65 -33.77
N PRO A 56 4.90 -24.91 -33.91
CA PRO A 56 4.20 -24.29 -32.79
C PRO A 56 3.59 -25.36 -31.88
N LEU A 57 3.34 -24.98 -30.62
CA LEU A 57 2.70 -25.86 -29.65
C LEU A 57 1.20 -25.88 -29.92
N LEU A 58 0.70 -26.94 -30.53
CA LEU A 58 -0.70 -27.06 -30.94
C LEU A 58 -1.62 -27.19 -29.71
N VAL A 59 -2.64 -26.34 -29.63
CA VAL A 59 -3.72 -26.43 -28.64
C VAL A 59 -4.96 -27.04 -29.27
N SER A 60 -5.33 -26.55 -30.46
CA SER A 60 -6.37 -27.09 -31.34
C SER A 60 -5.98 -26.83 -32.80
N GLU A 61 -6.82 -27.20 -33.77
CA GLU A 61 -6.58 -26.90 -35.20
C GLU A 61 -6.43 -25.40 -35.49
N ARG A 62 -7.04 -24.53 -34.68
CA ARG A 62 -7.06 -23.07 -34.85
C ARG A 62 -6.38 -22.30 -33.73
N LYS A 63 -5.78 -22.98 -32.75
CA LYS A 63 -5.13 -22.31 -31.62
C LYS A 63 -3.76 -22.90 -31.37
N VAL A 64 -2.76 -22.04 -31.25
CA VAL A 64 -1.37 -22.42 -30.99
C VAL A 64 -0.74 -21.56 -29.90
N TYR A 65 0.22 -22.14 -29.20
CA TYR A 65 1.12 -21.43 -28.31
C TYR A 65 2.53 -21.32 -28.88
N LEU A 66 3.12 -20.15 -28.67
CA LEU A 66 4.48 -19.82 -29.07
C LEU A 66 5.26 -19.43 -27.83
N GLN A 67 6.56 -19.75 -27.77
CA GLN A 67 7.41 -19.28 -26.68
C GLN A 67 8.16 -18.00 -27.09
N SER A 68 8.12 -16.97 -26.23
CA SER A 68 8.88 -15.75 -26.46
C SER A 68 10.39 -16.04 -26.58
N GLY A 69 11.04 -15.42 -27.56
CA GLY A 69 12.49 -15.51 -27.83
C GLY A 69 12.92 -16.67 -28.72
N ARG A 70 11.99 -17.52 -29.19
CA ARG A 70 12.27 -18.64 -30.11
C ARG A 70 11.72 -18.37 -31.51
N ALA A 71 12.17 -19.18 -32.48
CA ALA A 71 11.70 -19.15 -33.86
C ALA A 71 10.64 -20.24 -34.08
N TYR A 72 9.47 -19.85 -34.59
CA TYR A 72 8.37 -20.78 -34.89
C TYR A 72 7.86 -20.64 -36.32
N CYS A 73 7.38 -21.74 -36.90
CA CYS A 73 6.74 -21.78 -38.22
C CYS A 73 5.24 -22.07 -38.09
N LEU A 74 4.40 -21.04 -38.20
CA LEU A 74 2.95 -21.16 -38.20
C LEU A 74 2.47 -21.84 -39.50
N PRO A 75 1.75 -22.97 -39.44
CA PRO A 75 1.24 -23.63 -40.62
C PRO A 75 0.08 -22.83 -41.24
N CYS A 76 0.00 -22.81 -42.57
CA CYS A 76 -1.17 -22.33 -43.27
C CYS A 76 -2.16 -23.49 -43.48
N SER A 77 -3.22 -23.57 -42.66
CA SER A 77 -4.22 -24.65 -42.69
C SER A 77 -4.97 -24.77 -44.03
N VAL A 78 -4.98 -23.71 -44.83
CA VAL A 78 -5.61 -23.66 -46.15
C VAL A 78 -4.87 -24.52 -47.19
N ILE A 79 -3.57 -24.73 -47.03
CA ILE A 79 -2.74 -25.42 -48.02
C ILE A 79 -2.80 -26.93 -47.78
N ARG A 80 -3.28 -27.68 -48.76
CA ARG A 80 -3.30 -29.14 -48.72
C ARG A 80 -2.07 -29.73 -49.43
N PRO A 81 -1.63 -30.94 -49.06
CA PRO A 81 -0.58 -31.63 -49.80
C PRO A 81 -0.95 -31.75 -51.29
N GLY A 82 -0.10 -31.19 -52.16
CA GLY A 82 -0.30 -31.17 -53.61
C GLY A 82 -0.90 -29.88 -54.18
N ASP A 83 -1.31 -28.91 -53.34
CA ASP A 83 -1.72 -27.59 -53.81
C ASP A 83 -0.51 -26.83 -54.41
N VAL A 84 -0.71 -26.22 -55.59
CA VAL A 84 0.27 -25.30 -56.18
C VAL A 84 -0.17 -23.86 -55.87
N VAL A 85 0.59 -23.19 -55.01
CA VAL A 85 0.32 -21.83 -54.53
C VAL A 85 1.09 -20.84 -55.38
N THR A 86 0.39 -19.84 -55.94
CA THR A 86 1.03 -18.75 -56.72
C THR A 86 1.28 -17.51 -55.88
N VAL A 87 0.42 -17.21 -54.91
CA VAL A 87 0.62 -16.08 -53.98
C VAL A 87 0.11 -16.46 -52.60
N ILE A 88 0.85 -16.11 -51.57
CA ILE A 88 0.44 -16.24 -50.17
C ILE A 88 0.55 -14.89 -49.46
N PHE A 89 -0.46 -14.59 -48.65
CA PHE A 89 -0.54 -13.42 -47.80
C PHE A 89 -0.76 -13.88 -46.36
N TRP A 90 -0.06 -13.24 -45.44
CA TRP A 90 -0.27 -13.38 -44.01
C TRP A 90 -0.68 -12.03 -43.44
N PHE A 91 -1.78 -12.02 -42.71
CA PHE A 91 -2.28 -10.85 -42.00
C PHE A 91 -2.30 -11.10 -40.50
N ARG A 92 -2.31 -10.02 -39.74
CA ARG A 92 -2.41 -10.02 -38.28
C ARG A 92 -3.57 -9.13 -37.84
N GLY A 93 -4.39 -9.60 -36.90
CA GLY A 93 -5.50 -8.85 -36.30
C GLY A 93 -6.76 -9.69 -36.08
N GLU A 94 -7.55 -9.34 -35.07
CA GLU A 94 -8.71 -10.13 -34.62
C GLU A 94 -9.90 -10.11 -35.59
N SER A 95 -10.04 -9.04 -36.38
CA SER A 95 -11.24 -8.77 -37.19
C SER A 95 -11.45 -9.76 -38.34
N GLU A 96 -12.70 -10.15 -38.59
CA GLU A 96 -13.10 -10.85 -39.81
C GLU A 96 -13.10 -9.94 -41.05
N ASP A 97 -13.11 -8.62 -40.86
CA ASP A 97 -12.96 -7.67 -41.95
C ASP A 97 -11.49 -7.56 -42.37
N ALA A 98 -11.19 -7.97 -43.59
CA ALA A 98 -9.85 -7.94 -44.16
C ALA A 98 -9.23 -6.53 -44.21
N THR A 99 -10.03 -5.46 -44.18
CA THR A 99 -9.54 -4.07 -44.21
C THR A 99 -8.99 -3.59 -42.87
N LEU A 100 -9.35 -4.26 -41.77
CA LEU A 100 -8.90 -3.94 -40.41
C LEU A 100 -7.71 -4.78 -39.96
N ARG A 101 -7.13 -5.59 -40.86
CA ARG A 101 -5.99 -6.47 -40.57
C ARG A 101 -4.70 -5.89 -41.13
N ASP A 102 -3.61 -6.04 -40.41
CA ASP A 102 -2.29 -5.63 -40.85
C ASP A 102 -1.68 -6.69 -41.77
N LEU A 103 -1.35 -6.34 -43.01
CA LEU A 103 -0.60 -7.21 -43.91
C LEU A 103 0.86 -7.30 -43.42
N ILE A 104 1.25 -8.44 -42.86
CA ILE A 104 2.60 -8.64 -42.31
C ILE A 104 3.56 -9.31 -43.30
N LEU A 105 3.05 -10.16 -44.20
CA LEU A 105 3.87 -10.83 -45.21
C LEU A 105 3.07 -11.11 -46.48
N ARG A 106 3.70 -10.90 -47.65
CA ARG A 106 3.24 -11.30 -48.97
C ARG A 106 4.38 -11.97 -49.71
N HIS A 107 4.14 -13.16 -50.25
CA HIS A 107 5.13 -13.89 -51.03
C HIS A 107 4.52 -14.44 -52.32
N VAL A 108 5.25 -14.31 -53.43
CA VAL A 108 4.79 -14.62 -54.80
C VAL A 108 5.66 -15.73 -55.38
N TYR A 109 5.01 -16.75 -55.96
CA TYR A 109 5.60 -17.90 -56.63
C TYR A 109 5.15 -17.95 -58.10
N PRO A 110 6.06 -18.22 -59.06
CA PRO A 110 7.52 -18.00 -59.05
C PRO A 110 7.87 -16.49 -58.99
N ASP A 111 9.16 -16.12 -58.82
CA ASP A 111 9.68 -14.76 -58.52
C ASP A 111 9.34 -13.62 -59.51
N ASP A 112 8.31 -13.76 -60.33
CA ASP A 112 7.81 -12.76 -61.28
C ASP A 112 7.11 -11.56 -60.59
N GLY A 113 7.13 -11.49 -59.26
CA GLY A 113 6.59 -10.39 -58.46
C GLY A 113 7.40 -10.09 -57.20
N GLN A 114 7.21 -8.90 -56.63
CA GLN A 114 7.92 -8.50 -55.41
C GLN A 114 7.30 -9.14 -54.16
N SER A 115 8.11 -9.93 -53.43
CA SER A 115 7.77 -10.34 -52.07
C SER A 115 7.95 -9.18 -51.10
N PHE A 116 7.14 -9.15 -50.04
CA PHE A 116 7.11 -8.10 -49.04
C PHE A 116 6.96 -8.70 -47.64
N ALA A 117 7.68 -8.18 -46.67
CA ALA A 117 7.47 -8.44 -45.26
C ALA A 117 7.62 -7.12 -44.50
N VAL A 118 6.77 -6.88 -43.51
CA VAL A 118 6.82 -5.66 -42.68
C VAL A 118 8.09 -5.61 -41.83
N ASP A 119 8.63 -6.78 -41.47
CA ASP A 119 9.80 -6.94 -40.61
C ASP A 119 10.60 -8.18 -41.04
N ASP A 120 11.93 -8.11 -40.98
CA ASP A 120 12.85 -9.19 -41.34
C ASP A 120 12.66 -10.48 -40.50
N ARG A 121 12.00 -10.37 -39.35
CA ARG A 121 11.64 -11.53 -38.51
C ARG A 121 10.53 -12.39 -39.12
N TYR A 122 9.72 -11.84 -40.03
CA TYR A 122 8.67 -12.56 -40.73
C TYR A 122 9.22 -13.14 -42.03
N LYS A 123 9.27 -14.46 -42.14
CA LYS A 123 9.78 -15.17 -43.33
C LYS A 123 8.77 -16.22 -43.77
N ILE A 124 8.83 -16.59 -45.04
CA ILE A 124 8.06 -17.73 -45.55
C ILE A 124 8.89 -19.02 -45.38
N SER A 125 8.27 -20.08 -44.90
CA SER A 125 8.92 -21.40 -44.81
C SER A 125 8.86 -22.14 -46.15
N PRO A 126 9.69 -23.19 -46.35
CA PRO A 126 9.58 -24.07 -47.52
C PRO A 126 8.23 -24.79 -47.63
N SER A 127 7.52 -24.94 -46.52
CA SER A 127 6.16 -25.51 -46.47
C SER A 127 5.06 -24.44 -46.56
N HIS A 128 5.40 -23.22 -46.99
CA HIS A 128 4.50 -22.08 -47.14
C HIS A 128 3.87 -21.59 -45.81
N GLY A 129 4.48 -21.92 -44.67
CA GLY A 129 4.10 -21.38 -43.36
C GLY A 129 4.77 -20.04 -43.05
N LEU A 130 4.25 -19.31 -42.06
CA LEU A 130 4.84 -18.07 -41.57
C LEU A 130 5.88 -18.37 -40.48
N ILE A 131 7.15 -18.07 -40.74
CA ILE A 131 8.21 -18.08 -39.74
C ILE A 131 8.22 -16.74 -39.01
N ILE A 132 8.24 -16.76 -37.68
CA ILE A 132 8.44 -15.61 -36.80
C ILE A 132 9.72 -15.85 -36.00
N ASP A 133 10.77 -15.05 -36.22
CA ASP A 133 12.10 -15.24 -35.61
C ASP A 133 12.79 -13.92 -35.22
N PRO A 134 12.87 -13.55 -33.93
CA PRO A 134 12.27 -14.22 -32.77
C PRO A 134 10.80 -13.83 -32.56
N VAL A 135 10.06 -14.68 -31.85
CA VAL A 135 8.73 -14.36 -31.31
C VAL A 135 8.84 -13.44 -30.09
N TYR A 136 8.00 -12.42 -30.01
CA TYR A 136 7.88 -11.49 -28.87
C TYR A 136 6.50 -11.59 -28.21
N LEU A 137 6.35 -11.14 -26.96
CA LEU A 137 5.07 -11.18 -26.24
C LEU A 137 3.93 -10.46 -26.97
N ASN A 138 4.26 -9.35 -27.64
CA ASN A 138 3.33 -8.59 -28.44
C ASN A 138 2.98 -9.28 -29.78
N ASP A 139 3.39 -10.53 -30.03
CA ASP A 139 2.94 -11.33 -31.17
C ASP A 139 1.71 -12.17 -30.88
N THR A 140 1.15 -12.07 -29.67
CA THR A 140 -0.15 -12.65 -29.35
C THR A 140 -1.24 -11.97 -30.16
N ASP A 141 -1.84 -12.71 -31.11
CA ASP A 141 -2.85 -12.20 -32.03
C ASP A 141 -3.48 -13.34 -32.86
N ARG A 142 -4.46 -12.99 -33.69
CA ARG A 142 -4.98 -13.83 -34.77
C ARG A 142 -4.21 -13.61 -36.05
N TYR A 143 -3.70 -14.71 -36.63
CA TYR A 143 -2.95 -14.73 -37.88
C TYR A 143 -3.79 -15.34 -38.99
N TRP A 144 -3.99 -14.60 -40.08
CA TRP A 144 -4.78 -15.05 -41.22
C TRP A 144 -3.87 -15.46 -42.37
N CYS A 145 -4.02 -16.69 -42.87
CA CYS A 145 -3.34 -17.13 -44.08
C CYS A 145 -4.31 -17.08 -45.26
N LYS A 146 -3.95 -16.34 -46.31
CA LYS A 146 -4.73 -16.23 -47.55
C LYS A 146 -3.88 -16.63 -48.74
N THR A 147 -4.37 -17.57 -49.55
CA THR A 147 -3.61 -18.13 -50.68
C THR A 147 -4.37 -17.99 -52.00
N VAL A 148 -3.63 -17.88 -53.10
CA VAL A 148 -4.13 -18.01 -54.47
C VAL A 148 -3.59 -19.32 -55.03
N ARG A 149 -4.49 -20.21 -55.43
CA ARG A 149 -4.12 -21.49 -56.06
C ARG A 149 -4.09 -21.35 -57.57
N GLU A 150 -3.09 -21.96 -58.21
CA GLU A 150 -2.92 -21.92 -59.67
C GLU A 150 -4.15 -22.50 -60.40
N SER A 151 -4.72 -23.59 -59.87
CA SER A 151 -5.81 -24.33 -60.52
C SER A 151 -7.15 -23.60 -60.55
N SER A 152 -7.42 -22.71 -59.59
CA SER A 152 -8.73 -22.08 -59.43
C SER A 152 -8.72 -20.56 -59.58
N SER A 153 -7.55 -19.91 -59.43
CA SER A 153 -7.45 -18.45 -59.27
C SER A 153 -8.34 -17.89 -58.15
N GLN A 154 -8.90 -18.75 -57.28
CA GLN A 154 -9.73 -18.34 -56.16
C GLN A 154 -8.86 -18.12 -54.93
N PHE A 155 -9.22 -17.08 -54.17
CA PHE A 155 -8.65 -16.86 -52.85
C PHE A 155 -9.28 -17.81 -51.85
N VAL A 156 -8.45 -18.51 -51.08
CA VAL A 156 -8.91 -19.29 -49.93
C VAL A 156 -8.17 -18.77 -48.69
N GLU A 157 -8.91 -18.54 -47.61
CA GLU A 157 -8.36 -18.04 -46.36
C GLU A 157 -8.86 -18.83 -45.14
N ASP A 158 -8.03 -18.88 -44.11
CA ASP A 158 -8.32 -19.41 -42.78
C ASP A 158 -7.40 -18.72 -41.76
N TYR A 159 -7.67 -18.91 -40.47
CA TYR A 159 -6.94 -18.23 -39.40
C TYR A 159 -6.39 -19.18 -38.34
N LEU A 160 -5.42 -18.67 -37.59
CA LEU A 160 -4.77 -19.32 -36.47
C LEU A 160 -4.62 -18.30 -35.33
N ASP A 161 -5.24 -18.59 -34.18
CA ASP A 161 -5.09 -17.80 -32.96
C ASP A 161 -3.78 -18.21 -32.26
N ALA A 162 -2.82 -17.30 -32.20
CA ALA A 162 -1.53 -17.55 -31.57
C ALA A 162 -1.44 -16.81 -30.23
N THR A 163 -1.10 -17.52 -29.15
CA THR A 163 -0.80 -16.91 -27.85
C THR A 163 0.67 -17.11 -27.51
N VAL A 164 1.36 -16.03 -27.18
CA VAL A 164 2.79 -16.09 -26.84
C VAL A 164 2.95 -16.27 -25.33
N LEU A 165 3.51 -17.41 -24.95
CA LEU A 165 3.90 -17.75 -23.59
C LEU A 165 5.14 -16.95 -23.21
N GLY A 166 4.97 -16.11 -22.19
CA GLY A 166 6.05 -15.48 -21.45
C GLY A 166 6.34 -16.26 -20.18
N ASN A 167 6.17 -15.58 -19.05
CA ASN A 167 6.26 -16.19 -17.72
C ASN A 167 4.90 -16.66 -17.20
N ILE A 168 3.83 -16.47 -17.97
CA ILE A 168 2.45 -16.76 -17.59
C ILE A 168 1.87 -17.73 -18.61
N PHE A 169 1.20 -18.75 -18.11
CA PHE A 169 0.39 -19.68 -18.88
C PHE A 169 -1.08 -19.16 -18.90
N PRO A 170 -1.73 -19.08 -20.06
CA PRO A 170 -3.12 -18.64 -20.15
C PRO A 170 -4.04 -19.56 -19.35
N ARG A 171 -5.00 -18.98 -18.62
CA ARG A 171 -6.02 -19.75 -17.93
C ARG A 171 -7.02 -20.27 -18.96
N GLU A 172 -6.82 -21.49 -19.44
CA GLU A 172 -7.85 -22.16 -20.25
C GLU A 172 -8.96 -22.76 -19.38
N SER A 173 -10.13 -22.94 -20.00
CA SER A 173 -11.31 -23.52 -19.39
C SER A 173 -11.06 -24.98 -19.00
N GLU A 174 -11.16 -25.24 -17.69
CA GLU A 174 -11.27 -26.54 -17.01
C GLU A 174 -10.08 -27.51 -17.18
N ALA A 175 -9.34 -27.72 -16.09
CA ALA A 175 -8.34 -28.78 -16.03
C ALA A 175 -9.01 -30.15 -16.21
N SER A 176 -8.46 -30.98 -17.10
CA SER A 176 -9.03 -32.30 -17.41
C SER A 176 -8.90 -33.31 -16.27
N ALA A 177 -8.03 -33.01 -15.29
CA ALA A 177 -7.87 -33.78 -14.06
C ALA A 177 -7.39 -32.87 -12.92
N SER A 178 -7.99 -33.03 -11.74
CA SER A 178 -7.54 -32.41 -10.49
C SER A 178 -7.31 -33.48 -9.43
N ASN A 179 -6.10 -33.55 -8.88
CA ASN A 179 -5.80 -34.38 -7.71
C ASN A 179 -5.49 -33.47 -6.52
N VAL A 180 -5.90 -33.89 -5.32
CA VAL A 180 -5.53 -33.21 -4.06
C VAL A 180 -4.45 -34.03 -3.39
N SER A 181 -3.34 -33.40 -3.01
CA SER A 181 -2.26 -34.05 -2.27
C SER A 181 -1.83 -33.20 -1.08
N SER A 182 -1.72 -33.84 0.09
CA SER A 182 -1.26 -33.20 1.32
C SER A 182 0.18 -33.60 1.63
N PHE A 183 1.04 -32.63 1.98
CA PHE A 183 2.44 -32.86 2.33
C PHE A 183 2.78 -32.34 3.72
N GLN A 184 3.75 -32.99 4.38
CA GLN A 184 4.35 -32.50 5.63
C GLN A 184 5.71 -31.85 5.34
N ARG A 185 5.99 -30.69 5.95
CA ARG A 185 7.14 -29.79 5.66
C ARG A 185 8.54 -30.43 5.83
N HIS A 186 8.66 -31.67 6.29
CA HIS A 186 9.95 -32.30 6.61
C HIS A 186 10.29 -33.55 5.80
N GLU A 187 9.50 -33.88 4.76
CA GLU A 187 9.96 -34.87 3.78
C GLU A 187 10.98 -34.25 2.84
N VAL A 188 12.12 -34.94 2.69
CA VAL A 188 13.32 -34.45 2.01
C VAL A 188 13.13 -34.30 0.48
N ASP A 189 12.05 -34.86 -0.07
CA ASP A 189 11.77 -34.87 -1.50
C ASP A 189 10.34 -34.40 -1.81
N ASN A 190 10.11 -33.08 -1.76
CA ASN A 190 8.85 -32.45 -2.19
C ASN A 190 8.70 -32.55 -3.72
N THR A 191 8.33 -33.74 -4.22
CA THR A 191 8.13 -33.98 -5.64
C THR A 191 6.64 -34.06 -5.98
N ILE A 192 6.23 -33.30 -6.99
CA ILE A 192 4.88 -33.28 -7.53
C ILE A 192 4.87 -34.10 -8.82
N GLU A 193 4.03 -35.13 -8.86
CA GLU A 193 3.80 -35.93 -10.06
C GLU A 193 2.74 -35.27 -10.94
N CYS A 194 2.99 -35.20 -12.25
CA CYS A 194 2.00 -34.67 -13.18
C CYS A 194 0.86 -35.70 -13.40
N PRO A 195 -0.40 -35.38 -13.05
CA PRO A 195 -1.49 -36.36 -13.04
C PRO A 195 -1.86 -36.89 -14.42
N ILE A 196 -1.54 -36.16 -15.50
CA ILE A 196 -1.86 -36.54 -16.88
C ILE A 196 -0.77 -37.42 -17.53
N LEU A 197 0.44 -37.46 -16.96
CA LEU A 197 1.57 -38.17 -17.56
C LEU A 197 1.52 -39.68 -17.37
N ALA A 198 0.77 -40.18 -16.38
CA ALA A 198 0.56 -41.62 -16.17
C ALA A 198 -0.12 -42.32 -17.38
N LYS A 199 -0.71 -41.54 -18.30
CA LYS A 199 -1.43 -42.02 -19.48
C LYS A 199 -0.76 -41.68 -20.81
N ALA A 200 0.39 -40.98 -20.80
CA ALA A 200 1.04 -40.51 -22.02
C ALA A 200 1.89 -41.62 -22.68
N PRO A 201 2.03 -41.63 -24.02
CA PRO A 201 2.97 -42.49 -24.73
C PRO A 201 4.43 -42.18 -24.35
N ALA A 202 5.37 -43.00 -24.85
CA ALA A 202 6.79 -42.96 -24.49
C ALA A 202 7.36 -41.52 -24.37
N GLN A 203 8.06 -41.26 -23.27
CA GLN A 203 8.28 -39.92 -22.69
C GLN A 203 9.16 -38.94 -23.48
N ASP A 204 9.74 -39.36 -24.61
CA ASP A 204 10.82 -38.63 -25.27
C ASP A 204 10.34 -37.58 -26.29
N GLU A 205 9.04 -37.52 -26.61
CA GLU A 205 8.49 -36.62 -27.65
C GLU A 205 7.44 -35.62 -27.13
N VAL A 206 7.52 -35.22 -25.86
CA VAL A 206 6.53 -34.30 -25.26
C VAL A 206 7.17 -32.99 -24.80
N THR A 207 6.44 -31.88 -24.99
CA THR A 207 6.75 -30.61 -24.32
C THR A 207 5.87 -30.49 -23.08
N LEU A 208 6.49 -30.29 -21.92
CA LEU A 208 5.84 -30.21 -20.62
C LEU A 208 6.13 -28.86 -19.97
N TYR A 209 5.09 -28.13 -19.60
CA TYR A 209 5.19 -26.97 -18.75
C TYR A 209 4.64 -27.27 -17.37
N TRP A 210 5.29 -26.72 -16.34
CA TRP A 210 4.74 -26.62 -15.00
C TRP A 210 4.44 -25.16 -14.71
N SER A 211 3.27 -24.91 -14.14
CA SER A 211 2.85 -23.59 -13.67
C SER A 211 2.33 -23.64 -12.24
N VAL A 212 2.39 -22.52 -11.54
CA VAL A 212 1.82 -22.33 -10.19
C VAL A 212 0.74 -21.25 -10.23
N TYR A 213 -0.43 -21.55 -9.66
CA TYR A 213 -1.54 -20.63 -9.59
C TYR A 213 -1.28 -19.54 -8.55
N ASN A 214 -1.40 -18.30 -8.98
CA ASN A 214 -1.30 -17.15 -8.10
C ASN A 214 -2.68 -16.52 -7.90
N GLU A 215 -3.24 -16.73 -6.71
CA GLU A 215 -4.57 -16.23 -6.34
C GLU A 215 -4.72 -14.71 -6.46
N THR A 216 -3.67 -13.93 -6.18
CA THR A 216 -3.76 -12.47 -6.16
C THR A 216 -3.95 -11.88 -7.56
N ARG A 217 -3.28 -12.47 -8.54
CA ARG A 217 -3.36 -12.06 -9.95
C ARG A 217 -4.33 -12.90 -10.78
N ARG A 218 -4.78 -14.03 -10.22
CA ARG A 218 -5.58 -15.06 -10.90
C ARG A 218 -4.88 -15.61 -12.17
N ASP A 219 -3.54 -15.64 -12.16
CA ASP A 219 -2.70 -16.12 -13.26
C ASP A 219 -1.95 -17.43 -12.93
N LEU A 220 -1.45 -18.13 -13.95
CA LEU A 220 -0.64 -19.35 -13.82
C LEU A 220 0.81 -19.01 -14.19
N ASN A 221 1.71 -18.89 -13.22
CA ASN A 221 3.10 -18.54 -13.50
C ASN A 221 3.89 -19.78 -13.89
N ILE A 222 4.56 -19.78 -15.04
CA ILE A 222 5.38 -20.91 -15.51
C ILE A 222 6.63 -21.01 -14.61
N VAL A 223 6.85 -22.17 -14.01
CA VAL A 223 7.95 -22.46 -13.09
C VAL A 223 8.99 -23.44 -13.65
N SER A 224 8.58 -24.26 -14.62
CA SER A 224 9.48 -25.16 -15.34
C SER A 224 8.93 -25.46 -16.73
N ALA A 225 9.82 -25.71 -17.69
CA ALA A 225 9.50 -26.16 -19.04
C ALA A 225 10.54 -27.17 -19.51
N LYS A 226 10.07 -28.31 -20.02
CA LYS A 226 10.87 -29.34 -20.70
C LYS A 226 10.37 -29.43 -22.13
N PHE A 227 11.25 -29.24 -23.09
CA PHE A 227 10.93 -29.25 -24.52
C PHE A 227 11.16 -30.64 -25.12
N SER A 228 10.51 -30.91 -26.25
CA SER A 228 10.66 -32.17 -26.99
C SER A 228 12.07 -32.38 -27.55
N ASP A 229 12.86 -31.31 -27.72
CA ASP A 229 14.29 -31.39 -28.07
C ASP A 229 15.20 -31.74 -26.88
N GLY A 230 14.62 -31.92 -25.69
CA GLY A 230 15.31 -32.23 -24.45
C GLY A 230 15.86 -31.00 -23.71
N GLU A 231 15.74 -29.79 -24.27
CA GLU A 231 16.09 -28.55 -23.57
C GLU A 231 15.18 -28.34 -22.36
N ARG A 232 15.73 -27.76 -21.28
CA ARG A 232 15.01 -27.54 -20.03
C ARG A 232 15.25 -26.14 -19.53
N HIS A 233 14.19 -25.53 -19.03
CA HIS A 233 14.19 -24.22 -18.38
C HIS A 233 13.47 -24.37 -17.05
N THR A 234 14.17 -24.10 -15.96
CA THR A 234 13.59 -24.22 -14.62
C THR A 234 14.00 -23.01 -13.79
N PHE A 235 13.05 -22.42 -13.08
CA PHE A 235 13.33 -21.30 -12.18
C PHE A 235 14.12 -21.78 -10.94
N PRO A 236 15.00 -20.95 -10.35
CA PRO A 236 15.97 -21.39 -9.33
C PRO A 236 15.42 -22.07 -8.07
N LYS A 237 14.12 -21.93 -7.77
CA LYS A 237 13.45 -22.54 -6.60
C LYS A 237 12.81 -23.90 -6.91
N TYR A 238 12.88 -24.32 -8.16
CA TYR A 238 12.28 -25.54 -8.65
C TYR A 238 13.38 -26.41 -9.23
N GLY A 239 13.24 -27.71 -9.03
CA GLY A 239 14.03 -28.74 -9.69
C GLY A 239 13.14 -29.58 -10.57
N GLU A 240 13.71 -30.28 -11.54
CA GLU A 240 13.04 -31.39 -12.18
C GLU A 240 13.73 -32.68 -11.74
N VAL A 241 13.04 -33.49 -10.95
CA VAL A 241 13.50 -34.84 -10.62
C VAL A 241 13.03 -35.71 -11.77
N GLY A 242 13.95 -36.43 -12.42
CA GLY A 242 13.67 -37.19 -13.65
C GLY A 242 12.35 -37.99 -13.61
N ASN A 243 11.80 -38.28 -14.79
CA ASN A 243 10.43 -38.78 -15.01
C ASN A 243 9.33 -37.71 -14.90
N ASN A 244 9.63 -36.47 -15.34
CA ASN A 244 8.64 -35.40 -15.46
C ASN A 244 7.97 -35.00 -14.13
N ARG A 245 8.71 -35.14 -13.01
CA ARG A 245 8.26 -34.71 -11.68
C ARG A 245 8.84 -33.33 -11.38
N LEU A 246 8.02 -32.46 -10.82
CA LEU A 246 8.48 -31.15 -10.34
C LEU A 246 8.99 -31.31 -8.91
N ALA A 247 10.26 -31.06 -8.65
CA ALA A 247 10.75 -30.85 -7.30
C ALA A 247 10.53 -29.39 -6.91
N VAL A 248 9.95 -29.18 -5.74
CA VAL A 248 9.73 -27.86 -5.16
C VAL A 248 10.63 -27.73 -3.94
N GLU A 249 11.65 -26.87 -3.99
CA GLU A 249 12.56 -26.70 -2.85
C GLU A 249 11.81 -26.15 -1.63
N GLU A 250 10.92 -25.18 -1.86
CA GLU A 250 10.14 -24.51 -0.82
C GLU A 250 8.78 -24.04 -1.36
N PHE A 251 7.70 -24.41 -0.67
CA PHE A 251 6.36 -23.88 -0.95
C PHE A 251 6.22 -22.45 -0.42
N THR A 252 5.65 -21.55 -1.20
CA THR A 252 5.50 -20.12 -0.80
C THR A 252 4.22 -19.86 -0.03
N LYS A 253 3.19 -20.70 -0.20
CA LYS A 253 1.89 -20.61 0.46
C LYS A 253 1.44 -21.97 0.96
N ARG A 254 0.51 -21.98 1.92
CA ARG A 254 -0.11 -23.20 2.47
C ARG A 254 -0.87 -24.00 1.44
N GLU A 255 -1.66 -23.30 0.66
CA GLU A 255 -2.42 -23.84 -0.46
C GLU A 255 -1.81 -23.28 -1.73
N GLU A 256 -1.26 -24.18 -2.54
CA GLU A 256 -0.73 -23.86 -3.85
C GLU A 256 -1.29 -24.85 -4.86
N ARG A 257 -1.74 -24.35 -5.99
CA ARG A 257 -2.16 -25.19 -7.11
C ARG A 257 -1.06 -25.22 -8.14
N TYR A 258 -0.51 -26.40 -8.39
CA TYR A 258 0.46 -26.63 -9.45
C TYR A 258 -0.22 -27.30 -10.63
N CYS A 259 -0.04 -26.77 -11.84
CA CYS A 259 -0.61 -27.36 -13.04
C CYS A 259 0.52 -27.79 -13.97
N CYS A 260 0.40 -28.99 -14.52
CA CYS A 260 1.22 -29.44 -15.63
C CYS A 260 0.44 -29.38 -16.93
N HIS A 261 1.09 -28.85 -17.98
CA HIS A 261 0.53 -28.66 -19.30
C HIS A 261 1.36 -29.45 -20.30
N LEU A 262 0.76 -30.45 -20.93
CA LEU A 262 1.41 -31.40 -21.81
C LEU A 262 1.00 -31.15 -23.27
N PHE A 263 2.00 -30.98 -24.14
CA PHE A 263 1.86 -30.93 -25.59
C PHE A 263 2.48 -32.21 -26.17
N GLU A 264 1.65 -33.12 -26.67
CA GLU A 264 2.12 -34.26 -27.47
C GLU A 264 2.16 -33.84 -28.94
N VAL A 265 3.10 -34.38 -29.72
CA VAL A 265 3.15 -34.12 -31.17
C VAL A 265 1.80 -34.53 -31.76
N SER A 266 1.10 -33.59 -32.39
CA SER A 266 -0.23 -33.76 -33.03
C SER A 266 -1.44 -33.98 -32.10
N SER A 267 -1.30 -33.84 -30.77
CA SER A 267 -2.47 -33.83 -29.87
C SER A 267 -2.86 -32.42 -29.43
N GLU A 268 -4.10 -32.28 -28.99
CA GLU A 268 -4.53 -31.10 -28.24
C GLU A 268 -3.81 -31.02 -26.89
N LEU A 269 -3.76 -29.80 -26.34
CA LEU A 269 -3.18 -29.52 -25.03
C LEU A 269 -3.93 -30.26 -23.93
N ARG A 270 -3.20 -30.96 -23.06
CA ARG A 270 -3.77 -31.55 -21.84
C ARG A 270 -3.26 -30.82 -20.61
N THR A 271 -4.16 -30.42 -19.73
CA THR A 271 -3.82 -29.76 -18.46
C THR A 271 -4.31 -30.60 -17.30
N GLY A 272 -3.42 -30.84 -16.32
CA GLY A 272 -3.75 -31.47 -15.07
C GLY A 272 -3.19 -30.68 -13.90
N CYS A 273 -3.98 -30.49 -12.85
CA CYS A 273 -3.57 -29.72 -11.67
C CYS A 273 -3.53 -30.58 -10.42
N VAL A 274 -2.62 -30.21 -9.52
CA VAL A 274 -2.44 -30.79 -8.20
C VAL A 274 -2.61 -29.67 -7.17
N ASP A 275 -3.63 -29.80 -6.34
CA ASP A 275 -3.84 -28.92 -5.19
C ASP A 275 -2.96 -29.42 -4.04
N MET A 276 -1.98 -28.60 -3.69
CA MET A 276 -1.02 -28.86 -2.62
C MET A 276 -1.47 -28.13 -1.38
N THR A 277 -1.73 -28.87 -0.31
CA THR A 277 -1.95 -28.30 1.02
C THR A 277 -0.87 -28.81 1.94
N TRP A 278 -0.03 -27.92 2.48
CA TRP A 278 0.90 -28.31 3.54
C TRP A 278 0.35 -28.01 4.92
N VAL A 279 0.60 -28.92 5.86
CA VAL A 279 0.15 -28.78 7.24
C VAL A 279 1.31 -28.23 8.06
N ALA A 280 1.19 -26.98 8.50
CA ALA A 280 2.11 -26.40 9.48
C ALA A 280 1.96 -27.16 10.81
N GLN A 281 3.08 -27.60 11.38
CA GLN A 281 3.08 -28.20 12.71
C GLN A 281 2.77 -27.10 13.73
N ALA A 282 1.73 -27.29 14.56
CA ALA A 282 1.32 -26.30 15.54
C ALA A 282 2.46 -26.03 16.54
N ASN A 283 2.97 -24.80 16.56
CA ASN A 283 3.95 -24.35 17.54
C ASN A 283 3.19 -23.90 18.79
N GLN A 284 3.23 -24.71 19.85
CA GLN A 284 2.63 -24.34 21.13
C GLN A 284 3.45 -23.24 21.81
N GLN A 285 2.85 -22.07 22.03
CA GLN A 285 3.46 -20.93 22.72
C GLN A 285 2.56 -20.45 23.87
N TYR A 286 3.19 -19.84 24.88
CA TYR A 286 2.49 -19.20 26.00
C TYR A 286 2.36 -17.69 25.76
N PRO A 287 1.26 -17.04 26.20
CA PRO A 287 1.16 -15.59 26.18
C PRO A 287 2.23 -14.97 27.08
N ASN A 288 2.83 -13.88 26.61
CA ASN A 288 3.82 -13.09 27.32
C ASN A 288 3.28 -11.67 27.51
N ILE A 289 3.28 -11.15 28.74
CA ILE A 289 2.91 -9.75 29.02
C ILE A 289 4.18 -8.92 29.17
N SER A 290 4.21 -7.78 28.49
CA SER A 290 5.23 -6.73 28.66
C SER A 290 4.62 -5.48 29.33
N GLY A 291 5.48 -4.65 29.94
CA GLY A 291 5.07 -3.49 30.75
C GLY A 291 5.04 -3.73 32.26
N CYS A 292 5.56 -4.86 32.75
CA CYS A 292 5.59 -5.21 34.17
C CYS A 292 6.68 -6.25 34.47
N ASP A 293 7.04 -6.40 35.75
CA ASP A 293 8.07 -7.35 36.18
C ASP A 293 7.46 -8.76 36.33
N MET A 294 7.94 -9.70 35.53
CA MET A 294 7.43 -11.08 35.47
C MET A 294 7.95 -11.94 36.65
N ASN A 295 7.03 -12.50 37.44
CA ASN A 295 7.32 -13.51 38.46
C ASN A 295 6.45 -14.76 38.24
N ARG A 296 7.04 -15.82 37.64
CA ARG A 296 6.51 -17.20 37.62
C ARG A 296 5.06 -17.40 37.11
N ASN A 297 4.47 -16.44 36.39
CA ASN A 297 3.13 -16.38 35.75
C ASN A 297 2.24 -15.23 36.26
N THR A 298 2.73 -14.44 37.22
CA THR A 298 2.10 -13.18 37.59
C THR A 298 3.02 -12.02 37.25
N CYS A 299 2.43 -10.96 36.70
CA CYS A 299 3.11 -9.72 36.42
C CYS A 299 2.62 -8.70 37.44
N ALA A 300 3.51 -8.12 38.24
CA ALA A 300 3.12 -7.09 39.22
C ALA A 300 3.49 -5.71 38.69
N SER A 301 2.58 -4.76 38.80
CA SER A 301 2.83 -3.36 38.44
C SER A 301 2.26 -2.44 39.51
N THR A 302 3.04 -1.45 39.95
CA THR A 302 2.59 -0.43 40.88
C THR A 302 2.39 0.88 40.14
N LEU A 303 1.16 1.36 40.09
CA LEU A 303 0.82 2.62 39.43
C LEU A 303 1.18 3.80 40.34
N THR A 304 1.83 4.80 39.75
CA THR A 304 2.10 6.08 40.42
C THR A 304 0.96 7.05 40.14
N PHE A 305 0.69 7.99 41.06
CA PHE A 305 -0.44 8.94 40.98
C PHE A 305 -0.43 9.87 39.76
N GLN A 306 0.66 9.90 39.00
CA GLN A 306 0.83 10.81 37.86
C GLN A 306 0.53 10.17 36.50
N GLN A 307 0.22 8.87 36.44
CA GLN A 307 -0.05 8.17 35.18
C GLN A 307 -1.55 8.15 34.86
N ASP A 308 -1.96 8.99 33.91
CA ASP A 308 -3.36 9.11 33.47
C ASP A 308 -3.80 7.96 32.54
N CYS A 309 -2.85 7.29 31.90
CA CYS A 309 -3.10 6.11 31.10
C CYS A 309 -1.91 5.17 31.20
N VAL A 310 -2.16 3.89 31.48
CA VAL A 310 -1.11 2.85 31.42
C VAL A 310 -1.53 1.76 30.46
N ALA A 311 -0.60 1.39 29.57
CA ALA A 311 -0.80 0.35 28.59
C ALA A 311 0.00 -0.90 28.97
N TYR A 312 -0.64 -2.05 28.92
CA TYR A 312 -0.01 -3.36 29.07
C TYR A 312 -0.20 -4.14 27.78
N GLU A 313 0.81 -4.92 27.38
CA GLU A 313 0.77 -5.66 26.12
C GLU A 313 0.94 -7.15 26.38
N CYS A 314 -0.09 -7.93 26.04
CA CYS A 314 -0.05 -9.39 26.00
C CYS A 314 0.21 -9.85 24.56
N SER A 315 1.22 -10.69 24.34
CA SER A 315 1.59 -11.14 23.01
C SER A 315 1.83 -12.65 22.95
N VAL A 316 1.53 -13.25 21.81
CA VAL A 316 1.90 -14.61 21.44
C VAL A 316 2.53 -14.55 20.06
N LYS A 317 3.75 -15.05 19.91
CA LYS A 317 4.52 -14.94 18.67
C LYS A 317 4.65 -16.26 17.93
N SER A 318 4.68 -16.18 16.61
CA SER A 318 4.94 -17.29 15.70
C SER A 318 4.05 -18.53 15.94
N VAL A 319 2.75 -18.31 16.12
CA VAL A 319 1.75 -19.35 16.40
C VAL A 319 0.87 -19.70 15.22
N TYR A 320 0.43 -20.96 15.17
CA TYR A 320 -0.54 -21.47 14.20
C TYR A 320 -1.33 -22.65 14.79
N PRO A 321 -2.68 -22.72 14.61
CA PRO A 321 -3.55 -21.71 13.97
C PRO A 321 -3.68 -20.43 14.81
N LYS A 322 -4.25 -19.35 14.25
CA LYS A 322 -4.40 -18.04 14.92
C LYS A 322 -5.17 -18.19 16.26
N PRO A 323 -4.55 -17.97 17.43
CA PRO A 323 -5.28 -17.98 18.70
C PRO A 323 -6.02 -16.66 18.94
N ALA A 324 -7.01 -16.67 19.83
CA ALA A 324 -7.64 -15.46 20.36
C ALA A 324 -6.93 -15.01 21.65
N LEU A 325 -6.81 -13.70 21.86
CA LEU A 325 -6.25 -13.09 23.08
C LEU A 325 -7.29 -12.20 23.74
N ASP A 326 -7.77 -12.62 24.90
CA ASP A 326 -8.85 -11.94 25.63
C ASP A 326 -8.34 -11.46 27.00
N TRP A 327 -8.77 -10.26 27.42
CA TRP A 327 -8.53 -9.79 28.79
C TRP A 327 -9.78 -9.97 29.66
N THR A 328 -9.59 -10.52 30.84
CA THR A 328 -10.60 -10.53 31.92
C THR A 328 -10.05 -9.78 33.12
N PHE A 329 -10.93 -9.33 34.03
CA PHE A 329 -10.50 -8.66 35.26
C PHE A 329 -11.27 -9.20 36.47
N ALA A 330 -10.61 -9.16 37.62
CA ALA A 330 -11.13 -9.62 38.90
C ALA A 330 -10.60 -8.75 40.04
N ASN A 331 -11.23 -8.85 41.21
CA ASN A 331 -10.80 -8.20 42.46
C ASN A 331 -10.76 -6.65 42.43
N CYS A 332 -11.30 -6.01 41.40
CA CYS A 332 -11.54 -4.57 41.41
C CYS A 332 -12.74 -4.23 42.30
N VAL A 333 -12.52 -3.44 43.35
CA VAL A 333 -13.59 -2.96 44.25
C VAL A 333 -14.63 -2.19 43.44
N ASP A 334 -15.92 -2.46 43.66
CA ASP A 334 -17.03 -1.94 42.84
C ASP A 334 -17.13 -0.40 42.85
N GLU A 335 -16.71 0.25 43.93
CA GLU A 335 -16.61 1.70 44.02
C GLU A 335 -15.32 2.17 43.32
N GLY A 336 -15.43 2.50 42.04
CA GLY A 336 -14.30 2.99 41.23
C GLY A 336 -13.71 1.95 40.27
N LYS A 337 -14.57 1.15 39.61
CA LYS A 337 -14.15 0.24 38.53
C LYS A 337 -13.26 1.00 37.54
N PRO A 338 -12.01 0.55 37.31
CA PRO A 338 -11.15 1.19 36.33
C PRO A 338 -11.82 1.14 34.96
N MET A 339 -11.83 2.27 34.26
CA MET A 339 -12.16 2.25 32.83
C MET A 339 -10.96 1.69 32.09
N PHE A 340 -11.19 0.63 31.33
CA PHE A 340 -10.15 0.04 30.51
C PHE A 340 -10.65 -0.23 29.10
N VAL A 341 -9.72 -0.16 28.15
CA VAL A 341 -9.94 -0.49 26.74
C VAL A 341 -8.99 -1.60 26.37
N GLN A 342 -9.54 -2.68 25.82
CA GLN A 342 -8.74 -3.75 25.23
C GLN A 342 -8.70 -3.62 23.72
N THR A 343 -7.55 -3.84 23.11
CA THR A 343 -7.38 -3.88 21.65
C THR A 343 -6.60 -5.11 21.28
N ALA A 344 -7.09 -5.91 20.33
CA ALA A 344 -6.36 -7.07 19.81
C ALA A 344 -5.98 -6.83 18.35
N SER A 345 -4.76 -7.20 18.00
CA SER A 345 -4.20 -7.11 16.66
C SER A 345 -3.52 -8.43 16.30
N SER A 346 -3.52 -8.76 15.02
CA SER A 346 -2.85 -9.95 14.50
C SER A 346 -2.03 -9.59 13.28
N THR A 347 -0.74 -9.87 13.32
CA THR A 347 0.15 -9.67 12.18
C THR A 347 0.51 -11.02 11.58
N PRO A 348 0.10 -11.31 10.32
CA PRO A 348 0.56 -12.52 9.65
C PRO A 348 2.04 -12.39 9.28
N LEU A 349 2.85 -13.35 9.71
CA LEU A 349 4.25 -13.46 9.30
C LEU A 349 4.33 -14.17 7.95
N SER A 350 4.70 -13.44 6.91
CA SER A 350 4.67 -13.93 5.51
C SER A 350 5.61 -15.11 5.24
N ALA A 351 6.64 -15.30 6.06
CA ALA A 351 7.66 -16.32 5.84
C ALA A 351 7.22 -17.74 6.26
N ASP A 352 6.31 -17.86 7.23
CA ASP A 352 5.88 -19.15 7.79
C ASP A 352 4.38 -19.27 8.00
N GLN A 353 3.61 -18.23 7.60
CA GLN A 353 2.17 -18.12 7.80
C GLN A 353 1.75 -18.32 9.26
N THR A 354 2.66 -18.03 10.19
CA THR A 354 2.35 -17.91 11.61
C THR A 354 1.78 -16.54 11.92
N TYR A 355 1.17 -16.40 13.09
CA TYR A 355 0.61 -15.14 13.54
C TYR A 355 1.40 -14.63 14.74
N ASP A 356 1.73 -13.34 14.70
CA ASP A 356 2.06 -12.58 15.89
C ASP A 356 0.78 -11.91 16.38
N MET A 357 0.25 -12.42 17.48
CA MET A 357 -0.94 -11.91 18.14
C MET A 357 -0.52 -10.95 19.25
N ILE A 358 -1.08 -9.75 19.28
CA ILE A 358 -0.82 -8.75 20.31
C ILE A 358 -2.16 -8.18 20.78
N SER A 359 -2.44 -8.30 22.09
CA SER A 359 -3.59 -7.72 22.77
C SER A 359 -3.12 -6.73 23.82
N ARG A 360 -3.48 -5.46 23.67
CA ARG A 360 -3.12 -4.36 24.58
C ARG A 360 -4.29 -3.98 25.46
N LEU A 361 -4.00 -3.69 26.72
CA LEU A 361 -4.93 -3.23 27.74
C LEU A 361 -4.53 -1.81 28.15
N TYR A 362 -5.39 -0.84 27.90
CA TYR A 362 -5.23 0.55 28.32
C TYR A 362 -6.10 0.77 29.56
N ILE A 363 -5.52 1.26 30.65
CA ILE A 363 -6.24 1.64 31.87
C ILE A 363 -6.20 3.17 31.97
N VAL A 364 -7.36 3.81 31.93
CA VAL A 364 -7.51 5.28 31.91
C VAL A 364 -7.97 5.77 33.27
N GLU A 365 -7.31 6.82 33.76
CA GLU A 365 -7.59 7.47 35.06
C GLU A 365 -7.79 6.42 36.18
N PRO A 366 -6.75 5.65 36.57
CA PRO A 366 -6.85 4.58 37.55
C PRO A 366 -7.17 5.14 38.94
N GLN A 367 -8.45 5.39 39.21
CA GLN A 367 -8.93 5.95 40.48
C GLN A 367 -9.27 4.89 41.53
N PHE A 368 -9.03 3.62 41.27
CA PHE A 368 -9.38 2.54 42.19
C PHE A 368 -8.51 2.53 43.46
N GLU A 369 -9.14 2.17 44.58
CA GLU A 369 -8.46 1.81 45.83
C GLU A 369 -8.34 0.29 45.92
N GLY A 370 -7.12 -0.22 46.12
CA GLY A 370 -6.85 -1.66 46.27
C GLY A 370 -6.07 -2.29 45.11
N ALA A 371 -6.16 -3.61 45.02
CA ALA A 371 -5.47 -4.41 44.01
C ALA A 371 -6.48 -4.88 42.96
N CYS A 372 -6.26 -4.55 41.70
CA CYS A 372 -7.02 -5.10 40.56
C CYS A 372 -6.18 -6.18 39.88
N GLU A 373 -6.81 -7.28 39.49
CA GLU A 373 -6.16 -8.34 38.72
C GLU A 373 -6.73 -8.40 37.30
N PHE A 374 -5.88 -8.29 36.29
CA PHE A 374 -6.22 -8.42 34.88
C PHE A 374 -5.59 -9.69 34.33
N THR A 375 -6.34 -10.58 33.69
CA THR A 375 -5.81 -11.83 33.13
C THR A 375 -5.92 -11.84 31.63
N CYS A 376 -4.77 -11.90 30.94
CA CYS A 376 -4.74 -12.21 29.51
C CYS A 376 -4.86 -13.72 29.31
N THR A 377 -5.85 -14.15 28.54
CA THR A 377 -6.08 -15.54 28.18
C THR A 377 -5.85 -15.74 26.69
N ALA A 378 -4.95 -16.65 26.34
CA ALA A 378 -4.79 -17.14 24.97
C ALA A 378 -5.63 -18.40 24.77
N ASN A 379 -6.54 -18.38 23.80
CA ASN A 379 -7.46 -19.48 23.48
C ASN A 379 -7.22 -19.98 22.04
N GLY A 380 -7.19 -21.30 21.84
CA GLY A 380 -7.14 -21.92 20.50
C GLY A 380 -6.14 -23.08 20.37
N ASP A 381 -6.17 -23.78 19.23
CA ASP A 381 -5.39 -25.01 19.03
C ASP A 381 -3.86 -24.80 19.02
N ALA A 382 -3.40 -23.56 18.82
CA ALA A 382 -2.00 -23.19 18.96
C ALA A 382 -1.54 -23.05 20.41
N VAL A 383 -2.44 -23.15 21.37
CA VAL A 383 -2.15 -23.01 22.80
C VAL A 383 -2.15 -24.39 23.43
N ARG A 384 -1.12 -24.70 24.21
CA ARG A 384 -1.03 -25.98 24.94
C ARG A 384 -2.22 -26.11 25.90
N ASP A 385 -2.89 -27.25 25.85
CA ASP A 385 -4.13 -27.53 26.60
C ASP A 385 -5.34 -26.66 26.20
N GLY A 386 -5.28 -26.01 25.02
CA GLY A 386 -6.35 -25.21 24.43
C GLY A 386 -6.53 -23.82 25.04
N THR A 387 -6.03 -23.59 26.26
CA THR A 387 -6.11 -22.30 26.96
C THR A 387 -4.85 -22.06 27.82
N SER A 388 -4.31 -20.84 27.77
CA SER A 388 -3.19 -20.41 28.62
C SER A 388 -3.47 -19.03 29.19
N LYS A 389 -3.07 -18.78 30.43
CA LYS A 389 -3.41 -17.56 31.19
C LYS A 389 -2.18 -16.91 31.79
N LEU A 390 -2.15 -15.58 31.75
CA LEU A 390 -1.14 -14.76 32.42
C LEU A 390 -1.84 -13.60 33.16
N THR A 391 -1.57 -13.44 34.46
CA THR A 391 -2.28 -12.49 35.32
C THR A 391 -1.40 -11.30 35.68
N LEU A 392 -1.89 -10.09 35.45
CA LEU A 392 -1.34 -8.81 35.83
C LEU A 392 -2.03 -8.31 37.12
N ALA A 393 -1.29 -8.23 38.22
CA ALA A 393 -1.75 -7.65 39.47
C ALA A 393 -1.30 -6.19 39.55
N ILE A 394 -2.25 -5.27 39.63
CA ILE A 394 -2.01 -3.83 39.71
C ILE A 394 -2.37 -3.34 41.10
N THR A 395 -1.39 -2.76 41.79
CA THR A 395 -1.61 -2.08 43.08
C THR A 395 -1.37 -0.59 42.93
N ARG A 396 -2.26 0.22 43.49
CA ARG A 396 -2.02 1.66 43.62
C ARG A 396 -1.22 1.90 44.90
N GLY A 397 -0.07 2.57 44.79
CA GLY A 397 0.67 2.99 45.98
C GLY A 397 -0.19 3.95 46.81
N SER A 398 -0.16 3.90 48.14
CA SER A 398 -0.85 4.91 48.97
C SER A 398 0.04 6.15 49.12
N ASP A 399 -0.45 7.33 48.75
CA ASP A 399 0.27 8.62 48.88
C ASP A 399 0.62 9.00 50.32
N ASN A 400 0.09 8.29 51.32
CA ASN A 400 0.32 8.57 52.74
C ASN A 400 1.73 8.21 53.24
N ALA A 401 2.63 7.76 52.35
CA ALA A 401 4.04 7.53 52.68
C ALA A 401 4.94 8.73 52.36
N ALA A 402 4.42 9.97 52.38
CA ALA A 402 5.22 11.17 52.59
C ALA A 402 5.81 11.20 54.02
N THR A 403 6.59 10.19 54.35
CA THR A 403 7.33 10.10 55.60
C THR A 403 8.68 10.75 55.33
N THR A 404 8.90 11.88 55.99
CA THR A 404 10.23 12.41 56.33
C THR A 404 11.16 11.27 56.73
N SER A 405 11.97 10.81 55.78
CA SER A 405 13.12 9.97 56.08
C SER A 405 14.27 10.47 55.21
N SER A 406 15.16 11.22 55.85
CA SER A 406 16.55 11.35 55.41
C SER A 406 17.18 9.95 55.52
N SER A 407 16.91 9.08 54.56
CA SER A 407 17.69 7.86 54.36
C SER A 407 18.68 8.13 53.24
N THR A 408 19.89 8.52 53.64
CA THR A 408 21.09 8.28 52.84
C THR A 408 21.14 6.79 52.51
N LEU A 409 20.68 6.43 51.31
CA LEU A 409 20.95 5.14 50.70
C LEU A 409 22.47 5.00 50.55
N PRO A 410 23.10 3.91 51.06
CA PRO A 410 24.47 3.62 50.72
C PRO A 410 24.49 3.21 49.25
N LEU A 411 25.11 4.03 48.41
CA LEU A 411 25.55 3.63 47.08
C LEU A 411 26.28 2.28 47.19
N PRO A 412 25.97 1.27 46.37
CA PRO A 412 26.78 0.07 46.30
C PRO A 412 28.16 0.50 45.76
N ILE A 413 29.15 0.53 46.65
CA ILE A 413 30.55 0.61 46.27
C ILE A 413 30.85 -0.70 45.53
N TYR A 414 30.71 -0.67 44.21
CA TYR A 414 31.35 -1.64 43.32
C TYR A 414 32.86 -1.48 43.51
N THR A 415 33.43 -2.39 44.29
CA THR A 415 34.88 -2.56 44.43
C THR A 415 35.49 -2.83 43.05
N HIS A 416 36.32 -1.90 42.59
CA HIS A 416 37.41 -2.05 41.62
C HIS A 416 37.30 -3.24 40.65
N CYS A 417 36.58 -3.05 39.54
CA CYS A 417 36.92 -3.74 38.30
C CYS A 417 38.19 -3.10 37.73
N ASP A 418 39.20 -3.92 37.45
CA ASP A 418 40.46 -3.55 36.79
C ASP A 418 40.20 -2.93 35.39
N CYS A 419 39.89 -1.63 35.35
CA CYS A 419 39.62 -0.86 34.14
C CYS A 419 40.83 -0.69 33.20
N LYS A 420 41.99 -1.26 33.55
CA LYS A 420 43.18 -1.23 32.69
C LYS A 420 42.97 -2.04 31.41
N TRP A 421 42.20 -3.13 31.45
CA TRP A 421 41.92 -3.93 30.25
C TRP A 421 40.88 -3.28 29.33
N ALA A 422 39.85 -2.64 29.89
CA ALA A 422 38.83 -1.96 29.10
C ALA A 422 39.42 -0.78 28.31
N LEU A 423 40.33 0.00 28.90
CA LEU A 423 41.02 1.09 28.21
C LEU A 423 41.91 0.59 27.07
N VAL A 424 42.61 -0.54 27.26
CA VAL A 424 43.47 -1.14 26.22
C VAL A 424 42.65 -1.69 25.06
N VAL A 425 41.51 -2.34 25.34
CA VAL A 425 40.59 -2.83 24.29
C VAL A 425 39.96 -1.65 23.53
N PHE A 426 39.56 -0.59 24.23
CA PHE A 426 38.99 0.59 23.60
C PHE A 426 40.02 1.30 22.70
N LEU A 427 41.26 1.46 23.16
CA LEU A 427 42.35 2.02 22.36
C LEU A 427 42.68 1.14 21.13
N ALA A 428 42.68 -0.19 21.29
CA ALA A 428 42.90 -1.11 20.18
C ALA A 428 41.78 -1.01 19.11
N MET A 429 40.52 -0.95 19.54
CA MET A 429 39.38 -0.76 18.63
C MET A 429 39.45 0.59 17.90
N LEU A 430 39.78 1.67 18.62
CA LEU A 430 39.93 3.00 18.04
C LEU A 430 41.06 3.04 17.00
N THR A 431 42.21 2.42 17.29
CA THR A 431 43.32 2.33 16.32
C THR A 431 42.96 1.51 15.09
N THR A 432 42.22 0.42 15.26
CA THR A 432 41.78 -0.43 14.14
C THR A 432 40.80 0.33 13.25
N PHE A 433 39.88 1.08 13.84
CA PHE A 433 38.93 1.93 13.13
C PHE A 433 39.63 3.04 12.34
N LEU A 434 40.62 3.70 12.93
CA LEU A 434 41.44 4.71 12.25
C LEU A 434 42.25 4.13 11.07
N ILE A 435 42.79 2.91 11.21
CA ILE A 435 43.49 2.21 10.12
C ILE A 435 42.51 1.85 8.99
N CYS A 436 41.30 1.38 9.31
CA CYS A 436 40.25 1.15 8.33
C CYS A 436 39.86 2.44 7.58
N LEU A 437 39.69 3.55 8.29
CA LEU A 437 39.39 4.85 7.66
C LEU A 437 40.52 5.31 6.74
N LEU A 438 41.77 5.22 7.20
CA LEU A 438 42.94 5.62 6.40
C LEU A 438 43.16 4.72 5.19
N THR A 439 42.93 3.41 5.31
CA THR A 439 43.02 2.48 4.17
C THR A 439 41.90 2.72 3.17
N THR A 440 40.68 2.96 3.63
CA THR A 440 39.54 3.29 2.76
C THR A 440 39.78 4.61 2.04
N TRP A 441 40.28 5.62 2.76
CA TRP A 441 40.66 6.91 2.18
C TRP A 441 41.81 6.77 1.16
N ALA A 442 42.84 5.97 1.45
CA ALA A 442 43.92 5.68 0.50
C ALA A 442 43.42 4.97 -0.77
N ILE A 443 42.47 4.04 -0.65
CA ILE A 443 41.83 3.37 -1.80
C ILE A 443 41.03 4.38 -2.66
N LEU A 444 40.42 5.38 -2.03
CA LEU A 444 39.63 6.42 -2.72
C LEU A 444 40.50 7.52 -3.35
N VAL A 445 41.63 7.86 -2.74
CA VAL A 445 42.48 8.99 -3.15
C VAL A 445 43.62 8.60 -4.09
N PHE A 446 44.07 7.33 -4.08
CA PHE A 446 45.07 6.92 -5.08
C PHE A 446 44.44 6.90 -6.49
N PRO A 447 45.02 7.60 -7.46
CA PRO A 447 44.43 7.76 -8.78
C PRO A 447 44.42 6.41 -9.50
N ARG A 448 43.25 5.78 -9.54
CA ARG A 448 43.01 4.63 -10.41
C ARG A 448 43.26 5.07 -11.86
N ASN A 449 44.32 4.51 -12.43
CA ASN A 449 44.78 4.64 -13.80
C ASN A 449 43.57 4.77 -14.77
N ARG A 450 43.50 5.88 -15.53
CA ARG A 450 42.37 6.24 -16.43
C ARG A 450 41.90 5.08 -17.33
N LYS A 451 42.78 4.13 -17.64
CA LYS A 451 42.46 2.93 -18.44
C LYS A 451 41.50 1.95 -17.76
N PHE A 452 41.39 1.94 -16.43
CA PHE A 452 40.45 1.06 -15.70
C PHE A 452 39.01 1.62 -15.74
N ILE A 453 38.86 2.93 -15.62
CA ILE A 453 37.54 3.61 -15.67
C ILE A 453 37.00 3.59 -17.10
N GLN A 454 37.84 3.78 -18.12
CA GLN A 454 37.41 3.78 -19.52
C GLN A 454 36.93 2.41 -20.02
N LYS A 455 37.38 1.31 -19.39
CA LYS A 455 36.95 -0.05 -19.74
C LYS A 455 35.55 -0.38 -19.20
N HIS A 456 35.15 0.19 -18.06
CA HIS A 456 33.83 -0.06 -17.47
C HIS A 456 32.78 1.01 -17.77
N ILE A 457 33.17 2.20 -18.22
CA ILE A 457 32.19 3.19 -18.75
C ILE A 457 31.55 2.70 -20.06
N ASN A 458 32.27 1.91 -20.86
CA ASN A 458 31.71 1.34 -22.09
C ASN A 458 30.77 0.15 -21.86
N GLU A 459 30.70 -0.39 -20.64
CA GLU A 459 29.79 -1.50 -20.28
C GLU A 459 28.51 -1.01 -19.57
N LEU A 460 28.42 0.29 -19.23
CA LEU A 460 27.27 0.90 -18.57
C LEU A 460 26.48 1.89 -19.46
N ALA A 461 26.89 2.07 -20.72
CA ALA A 461 26.26 3.00 -21.67
C ALA A 461 25.16 2.35 -22.56
N THR A 462 24.43 1.37 -22.04
CA THR A 462 23.22 0.85 -22.68
C THR A 462 22.09 0.74 -21.68
N PHE A 463 21.58 1.89 -21.22
CA PHE A 463 20.18 2.09 -20.86
C PHE A 463 19.94 3.61 -20.80
N SER A 464 19.39 4.17 -21.87
CA SER A 464 18.75 5.49 -21.87
C SER A 464 17.53 5.42 -22.75
N CYS A 465 16.40 5.64 -22.10
CA CYS A 465 15.06 5.70 -22.66
C CYS A 465 14.80 7.10 -23.24
N LEU A 466 13.74 7.17 -24.07
CA LEU A 466 12.91 8.33 -24.39
C LEU A 466 13.43 9.35 -25.42
N GLN A 467 12.76 9.25 -26.57
CA GLN A 467 12.67 10.22 -27.66
C GLN A 467 12.33 11.63 -27.16
N LYS A 468 13.06 12.57 -27.74
CA LYS A 468 12.83 14.00 -27.74
C LYS A 468 11.91 14.31 -28.93
N HIS A 469 10.71 14.82 -28.69
CA HIS A 469 9.87 15.40 -29.75
C HIS A 469 10.47 16.77 -30.12
N GLU A 470 10.99 16.88 -31.34
CA GLU A 470 11.31 18.15 -31.99
C GLU A 470 10.07 18.64 -32.73
N GLU A 471 9.45 19.70 -32.22
CA GLU A 471 8.43 20.45 -32.96
C GLU A 471 9.13 21.58 -33.71
N LYS A 472 9.10 21.49 -35.05
CA LYS A 472 9.65 22.49 -35.96
C LYS A 472 8.77 23.75 -35.94
N ALA A 473 9.30 24.83 -35.39
CA ALA A 473 8.82 26.18 -35.65
C ALA A 473 9.09 26.54 -37.13
N ALA A 474 8.03 26.73 -37.91
CA ALA A 474 8.09 27.35 -39.22
C ALA A 474 7.88 28.86 -39.08
N THR A 475 8.90 29.61 -39.48
CA THR A 475 8.89 31.04 -39.79
C THR A 475 7.87 31.36 -40.89
N GLY A 476 6.95 32.29 -40.62
CA GLY A 476 6.07 32.90 -41.62
C GLY A 476 5.84 34.37 -41.25
N GLN A 477 6.36 35.25 -42.08
CA GLN A 477 6.45 36.70 -41.97
C GLN A 477 5.23 37.37 -42.63
N ASP A 478 4.72 38.44 -42.00
CA ASP A 478 3.92 39.58 -42.49
C ASP A 478 3.00 39.43 -43.72
N THR A 479 1.73 39.80 -43.54
CA THR A 479 1.14 40.98 -44.23
C THR A 479 -0.13 41.48 -43.52
N ASP A 480 -0.22 42.80 -43.44
CA ASP A 480 -1.36 43.64 -43.06
C ASP A 480 -2.68 43.27 -43.76
N ILE A 481 -3.83 43.60 -43.13
CA ILE A 481 -4.98 44.30 -43.76
C ILE A 481 -5.98 44.80 -42.68
N GLU A 482 -6.43 46.02 -42.97
CA GLU A 482 -7.35 46.96 -42.34
C GLU A 482 -8.74 46.50 -41.81
N ASN A 483 -9.19 47.25 -40.78
CA ASN A 483 -10.51 47.90 -40.56
C ASN A 483 -11.84 47.24 -40.98
N GLY A 484 -12.79 47.22 -40.03
CA GLY A 484 -14.25 47.29 -40.28
C GLY A 484 -15.07 46.94 -39.03
N LYS A 485 -15.51 47.91 -38.21
CA LYS A 485 -16.86 48.54 -38.16
C LYS A 485 -18.06 47.60 -37.89
N ASN A 486 -18.69 47.84 -36.74
CA ASN A 486 -20.13 47.95 -36.40
C ASN A 486 -21.18 47.00 -37.00
N ALA A 487 -21.92 46.34 -36.10
CA ALA A 487 -23.40 46.23 -36.03
C ALA A 487 -23.70 45.60 -34.64
N GLN A 488 -24.38 46.21 -33.65
CA GLN A 488 -25.75 46.73 -33.55
C GLN A 488 -26.83 45.78 -34.09
N LEU A 489 -27.51 45.05 -33.19
CA LEU A 489 -28.88 44.59 -33.39
C LEU A 489 -29.60 44.43 -32.03
N ASP A 490 -30.79 45.02 -32.03
CA ASP A 490 -31.75 45.25 -30.94
C ASP A 490 -32.61 44.02 -30.57
N SER A 491 -33.45 44.26 -29.54
CA SER A 491 -34.67 43.57 -29.07
C SER A 491 -34.43 42.57 -27.93
N GLY A 492 -35.02 42.67 -26.73
CA GLY A 492 -36.19 43.40 -26.25
C GLY A 492 -37.40 42.45 -26.16
N PHE A 493 -37.88 42.12 -24.95
CA PHE A 493 -39.31 42.14 -24.56
C PHE A 493 -39.59 41.54 -23.15
N LEU A 494 -40.42 42.31 -22.42
CA LEU A 494 -41.46 41.99 -21.42
C LEU A 494 -41.16 41.39 -20.02
N THR A 495 -41.33 42.29 -19.07
CA THR A 495 -41.89 42.16 -17.72
C THR A 495 -43.36 41.71 -17.70
N SER A 496 -43.75 40.95 -16.68
CA SER A 496 -45.07 41.09 -16.04
C SER A 496 -45.04 40.56 -14.60
N ASP A 497 -45.20 41.48 -13.66
CA ASP A 497 -45.64 41.24 -12.30
C ASP A 497 -47.09 40.71 -12.30
N GLU A 498 -47.43 39.83 -11.36
CA GLU A 498 -48.75 39.86 -10.73
C GLU A 498 -48.70 39.33 -9.28
N ASN A 499 -49.34 40.10 -8.42
CA ASN A 499 -49.42 40.02 -6.96
C ASN A 499 -50.74 39.36 -6.52
N LEU A 500 -50.86 39.08 -5.20
CA LEU A 500 -52.08 38.81 -4.39
C LEU A 500 -52.57 37.34 -4.39
N SER A 501 -53.03 36.73 -3.29
CA SER A 501 -53.41 37.21 -1.94
C SER A 501 -53.55 36.03 -0.96
N GLU A 502 -53.46 36.38 0.33
CA GLU A 502 -53.99 35.76 1.56
C GLU A 502 -55.08 34.68 1.42
N ASN A 503 -54.94 33.62 2.24
CA ASN A 503 -56.01 33.29 3.19
C ASN A 503 -55.51 32.41 4.36
N GLN A 504 -55.80 32.88 5.58
CA GLN A 504 -55.72 32.14 6.83
C GLN A 504 -56.91 31.17 6.95
N GLN A 505 -56.70 29.99 7.54
CA GLN A 505 -57.72 29.37 8.37
C GLN A 505 -57.10 28.46 9.44
N GLU A 506 -57.36 28.82 10.69
CA GLU A 506 -57.15 28.00 11.89
C GLU A 506 -58.01 26.72 11.84
N MET A 507 -57.46 25.61 12.34
CA MET A 507 -58.16 24.65 13.21
C MET A 507 -57.14 23.62 13.76
N SER A 508 -56.91 23.65 15.07
CA SER A 508 -56.66 22.43 15.88
C SER A 508 -58.03 21.78 16.19
N PRO A 509 -58.15 20.56 16.79
CA PRO A 509 -57.15 19.65 17.37
C PRO A 509 -57.37 18.15 17.02
N MET A 510 -56.46 17.26 17.45
CA MET A 510 -56.76 16.06 18.27
C MET A 510 -55.73 14.94 18.08
N LEU A 511 -55.32 14.38 19.22
CA LEU A 511 -54.61 13.11 19.36
C LEU A 511 -55.40 11.97 18.72
N GLY A 512 -54.67 11.06 18.07
CA GLY A 512 -55.14 9.75 17.69
C GLY A 512 -53.97 8.83 17.35
N ASP A 513 -53.67 7.90 18.26
CA ASP A 513 -52.84 6.73 18.02
C ASP A 513 -53.43 5.92 16.85
N ALA A 514 -52.63 5.63 15.82
CA ALA A 514 -52.90 4.54 14.89
C ALA A 514 -51.64 4.09 14.15
N ASN A 515 -51.30 2.81 14.36
CA ASN A 515 -50.52 1.99 13.44
C ASN A 515 -51.05 2.13 12.01
N VAL A 516 -50.18 2.43 11.04
CA VAL A 516 -50.46 2.26 9.61
C VAL A 516 -49.24 1.70 8.89
N GLU A 517 -49.37 0.45 8.45
CA GLU A 517 -48.59 -0.16 7.38
C GLU A 517 -48.88 0.52 6.03
N THR A 518 -47.81 0.75 5.28
CA THR A 518 -47.70 0.69 3.81
C THR A 518 -48.70 1.49 2.96
N GLY A 519 -48.18 2.57 2.36
CA GLY A 519 -48.81 3.26 1.24
C GLY A 519 -47.96 4.41 0.72
N LEU A 520 -46.86 4.10 0.00
CA LEU A 520 -46.12 5.10 -0.77
C LEU A 520 -46.29 4.81 -2.26
N LYS A 521 -47.05 5.68 -2.93
CA LYS A 521 -47.10 5.78 -4.40
C LYS A 521 -46.74 7.22 -4.77
N ASP A 522 -45.80 7.31 -5.70
CA ASP A 522 -45.52 8.41 -6.62
C ASP A 522 -45.11 9.76 -6.01
N ALA A 523 -43.81 9.90 -5.76
CA ALA A 523 -43.08 11.16 -5.85
C ALA A 523 -41.74 10.92 -6.56
N THR A 524 -41.54 11.62 -7.67
CA THR A 524 -40.29 11.69 -8.44
C THR A 524 -39.33 12.70 -7.82
N ASP A 525 -38.04 12.35 -7.90
CA ASP A 525 -36.84 13.20 -7.82
C ASP A 525 -36.32 13.69 -6.46
N GLU A 526 -35.00 13.52 -6.34
CA GLU A 526 -34.07 13.80 -5.22
C GLU A 526 -34.11 12.81 -4.05
N GLY A 527 -33.19 11.83 -4.13
CA GLY A 527 -32.99 10.80 -3.10
C GLY A 527 -32.55 11.40 -1.77
N SER A 528 -33.51 11.56 -0.86
CA SER A 528 -33.27 11.89 0.54
C SER A 528 -32.37 10.82 1.17
N LEU A 529 -31.16 11.21 1.58
CA LEU A 529 -30.31 10.38 2.42
C LEU A 529 -30.98 10.23 3.79
N CYS A 530 -31.18 9.00 4.25
CA CYS A 530 -31.69 8.77 5.60
C CYS A 530 -30.55 8.96 6.61
N LEU A 531 -30.66 9.94 7.51
CA LEU A 531 -29.99 9.85 8.81
C LEU A 531 -30.54 8.60 9.49
N VAL A 532 -29.81 7.49 9.40
CA VAL A 532 -30.23 6.27 10.09
C VAL A 532 -29.76 6.41 11.53
N VAL A 533 -30.68 6.75 12.42
CA VAL A 533 -30.46 6.62 13.86
C VAL A 533 -30.44 5.13 14.17
N ARG A 534 -29.31 4.46 13.94
CA ARG A 534 -29.02 3.16 14.52
C ARG A 534 -28.55 3.40 15.95
N GLU A 535 -28.96 2.54 16.88
CA GLU A 535 -28.26 2.44 18.16
C GLU A 535 -26.77 2.23 17.83
N ALA A 536 -25.92 3.16 18.28
CA ALA A 536 -24.52 3.23 17.87
C ALA A 536 -23.81 1.93 18.24
N LEU A 537 -23.69 1.04 17.26
CA LEU A 537 -22.96 -0.21 17.41
C LEU A 537 -21.47 0.14 17.36
N ASP A 538 -20.80 -0.13 18.47
CA ASP A 538 -19.35 -0.26 18.62
C ASP A 538 -18.48 0.99 18.81
N VAL A 539 -19.07 2.16 19.14
CA VAL A 539 -18.27 3.30 19.63
C VAL A 539 -18.20 3.29 21.16
N LEU A 540 -16.99 3.13 21.70
CA LEU A 540 -16.73 3.12 23.14
C LEU A 540 -15.95 4.37 23.56
N PHE A 541 -16.48 5.07 24.56
CA PHE A 541 -15.82 6.21 25.22
C PHE A 541 -15.38 5.80 26.62
N THR A 542 -14.15 6.19 27.02
CA THR A 542 -13.69 6.12 28.42
C THR A 542 -13.77 7.48 29.10
N ASP A 543 -14.76 8.30 28.77
CA ASP A 543 -14.90 9.62 29.36
C ASP A 543 -15.57 9.49 30.74
N SER A 544 -14.79 9.69 31.81
CA SER A 544 -15.26 9.63 33.20
C SER A 544 -16.13 10.83 33.59
N LYS A 545 -15.92 11.97 32.91
CA LYS A 545 -16.53 13.24 33.27
C LYS A 545 -17.85 13.46 32.52
N ASN A 546 -17.95 12.93 31.31
CA ASN A 546 -19.03 13.20 30.39
C ASN A 546 -19.63 11.92 29.83
N LYS A 547 -20.96 11.89 29.77
CA LYS A 547 -21.67 10.88 29.02
C LYS A 547 -21.82 11.36 27.58
N TRP A 548 -21.31 10.59 26.62
CA TRP A 548 -21.51 10.88 25.20
C TRP A 548 -22.73 10.10 24.70
N ARG A 549 -23.77 10.83 24.32
CA ARG A 549 -25.01 10.29 23.77
C ARG A 549 -24.91 10.25 22.24
N PRO A 550 -25.15 9.09 21.60
CA PRO A 550 -25.22 9.04 20.14
C PRO A 550 -26.44 9.84 19.65
N MET A 551 -26.21 10.77 18.72
CA MET A 551 -27.28 11.50 18.03
C MET A 551 -27.75 10.78 16.77
N GLY A 552 -26.85 10.02 16.14
CA GLY A 552 -27.13 9.28 14.91
C GLY A 552 -25.85 8.88 14.18
N GLN A 553 -26.03 8.16 13.08
CA GLN A 553 -24.94 7.74 12.21
C GLN A 553 -25.27 8.16 10.77
N PHE A 554 -24.33 8.82 10.10
CA PHE A 554 -24.39 9.02 8.66
C PHE A 554 -23.72 7.81 8.01
N VAL A 555 -24.52 7.04 7.29
CA VAL A 555 -24.05 6.00 6.38
C VAL A 555 -24.70 6.32 5.04
N THR A 556 -23.91 6.46 3.98
CA THR A 556 -24.49 6.69 2.66
C THR A 556 -24.97 5.34 2.08
N GLN A 557 -26.16 4.88 2.48
CA GLN A 557 -26.87 3.82 1.77
C GLN A 557 -27.60 4.45 0.58
N SER A 558 -26.88 4.73 -0.51
CA SER A 558 -27.53 5.19 -1.74
C SER A 558 -28.18 4.00 -2.45
N ALA A 559 -29.52 3.92 -2.41
CA ALA A 559 -30.30 3.00 -3.24
C ALA A 559 -30.29 3.38 -4.75
N LEU A 560 -29.61 4.48 -5.12
CA LEU A 560 -29.72 5.06 -6.45
C LEU A 560 -28.66 4.57 -7.45
N HIS A 561 -27.59 3.88 -7.04
CA HIS A 561 -26.55 3.38 -7.94
C HIS A 561 -25.96 2.04 -7.48
N ASP A 562 -26.62 0.93 -7.81
CA ASP A 562 -26.09 -0.44 -7.62
C ASP A 562 -24.78 -0.69 -8.39
N ASP A 563 -24.50 0.10 -9.44
CA ASP A 563 -23.33 -0.12 -10.31
C ASP A 563 -22.06 0.65 -9.87
N ASN A 564 -22.15 1.61 -8.94
CA ASN A 564 -21.02 2.44 -8.50
C ASN A 564 -21.00 2.62 -6.98
N GLY A 565 -20.84 1.50 -6.26
CA GLY A 565 -20.44 1.42 -4.85
C GLY A 565 -20.98 2.56 -3.97
N SER A 566 -22.25 2.49 -3.58
CA SER A 566 -22.86 3.45 -2.66
C SER A 566 -22.18 3.36 -1.28
N GLY A 567 -21.56 4.45 -0.82
CA GLY A 567 -20.78 4.43 0.43
C GLY A 567 -19.82 5.61 0.49
N PHE A 568 -19.47 6.05 1.71
CA PHE A 568 -18.21 6.76 1.90
C PHE A 568 -17.09 5.78 1.57
N GLN A 569 -16.08 6.23 0.84
CA GLN A 569 -14.93 5.41 0.47
C GLN A 569 -13.65 6.03 1.03
N ALA A 570 -13.14 5.50 2.15
CA ALA A 570 -11.94 5.98 2.80
C ALA A 570 -12.01 7.48 3.14
N ILE A 571 -12.89 7.83 4.08
CA ILE A 571 -13.05 9.21 4.59
C ILE A 571 -11.67 9.75 4.99
N LYS A 572 -11.26 10.84 4.34
CA LYS A 572 -9.99 11.52 4.57
C LYS A 572 -10.14 12.62 5.62
N ASP A 573 -11.25 13.36 5.58
CA ASP A 573 -11.48 14.45 6.52
C ASP A 573 -12.98 14.72 6.73
N VAL A 574 -13.29 15.28 7.88
CA VAL A 574 -14.62 15.76 8.22
C VAL A 574 -14.48 17.14 8.85
N MET A 575 -15.27 18.10 8.42
CA MET A 575 -15.23 19.45 8.95
C MET A 575 -16.62 20.05 9.07
N ARG A 576 -16.76 20.98 10.01
CA ARG A 576 -17.98 21.74 10.22
C ARG A 576 -18.07 22.89 9.20
N GLY A 577 -19.22 23.07 8.58
CA GLY A 577 -19.57 24.27 7.84
C GLY A 577 -19.98 25.42 8.76
N GLN A 578 -19.78 26.67 8.31
CA GLN A 578 -20.15 27.84 9.14
C GLN A 578 -21.65 27.95 9.40
N ASP A 579 -22.48 27.37 8.54
CA ASP A 579 -23.92 27.22 8.69
C ASP A 579 -24.32 26.17 9.75
N GLY A 580 -23.36 25.43 10.31
CA GLY A 580 -23.60 24.30 11.19
C GLY A 580 -23.75 22.96 10.46
N GLY A 581 -23.65 22.96 9.13
CA GLY A 581 -23.58 21.76 8.30
C GLY A 581 -22.28 20.97 8.48
N LEU A 582 -22.19 19.86 7.76
CA LEU A 582 -21.04 18.95 7.78
C LEU A 582 -20.49 18.77 6.36
N PHE A 583 -19.19 18.94 6.20
CA PHE A 583 -18.47 18.55 5.00
C PHE A 583 -17.68 17.28 5.29
N VAL A 584 -17.81 16.29 4.42
CA VAL A 584 -17.15 15.00 4.51
C VAL A 584 -16.40 14.80 3.21
N ILE A 585 -15.13 14.48 3.32
CA ILE A 585 -14.26 14.32 2.17
C ILE A 585 -13.73 12.90 2.17
N ASP A 586 -13.96 12.18 1.08
CA ASP A 586 -13.53 10.80 0.92
C ASP A 586 -12.65 10.61 -0.34
N ALA A 587 -12.38 9.37 -0.74
CA ALA A 587 -11.59 9.08 -1.94
C ALA A 587 -12.28 9.52 -3.25
N ARG A 588 -13.61 9.62 -3.26
CA ARG A 588 -14.40 9.97 -4.44
C ARG A 588 -14.59 11.49 -4.57
N GLY A 589 -14.86 12.18 -3.47
CA GLY A 589 -15.17 13.59 -3.54
C GLY A 589 -15.56 14.25 -2.22
N LEU A 590 -16.41 15.26 -2.34
CA LEU A 590 -16.96 16.04 -1.24
C LEU A 590 -18.44 15.69 -1.08
N HIS A 591 -18.82 15.28 0.11
CA HIS A 591 -20.20 15.19 0.57
C HIS A 591 -20.46 16.39 1.48
N TRP A 592 -21.49 17.15 1.20
CA TRP A 592 -21.91 18.27 2.03
C TRP A 592 -23.31 17.99 2.56
N TYR A 593 -23.47 18.24 3.86
CA TYR A 593 -24.73 18.20 4.58
C TYR A 593 -25.00 19.61 5.06
N ASP A 594 -26.11 20.22 4.64
CA ASP A 594 -26.50 21.53 5.17
C ASP A 594 -26.92 21.44 6.66
N SER A 595 -27.35 22.55 7.24
CA SER A 595 -27.84 22.57 8.63
C SER A 595 -29.07 21.68 8.89
N ASN A 596 -29.81 21.30 7.84
CA ASN A 596 -30.94 20.38 7.89
C ASN A 596 -30.52 18.94 7.57
N TYR A 597 -29.23 18.69 7.37
CA TYR A 597 -28.64 17.44 6.90
C TYR A 597 -29.11 16.97 5.52
N THR A 598 -29.54 17.90 4.67
CA THR A 598 -29.76 17.64 3.24
C THR A 598 -28.41 17.37 2.57
N HIS A 599 -28.32 16.23 1.89
CA HIS A 599 -27.07 15.74 1.31
C HIS A 599 -26.86 16.25 -0.11
N HIS A 600 -25.65 16.73 -0.36
CA HIS A 600 -25.14 17.10 -1.68
C HIS A 600 -23.81 16.36 -1.91
N PHE A 601 -23.57 15.89 -3.13
CA PHE A 601 -22.31 15.26 -3.50
C PHE A 601 -21.66 15.99 -4.67
N THR A 602 -20.34 16.13 -4.61
CA THR A 602 -19.53 16.69 -5.67
C THR A 602 -18.30 15.80 -5.89
N ASP A 603 -18.13 15.31 -7.12
CA ASP A 603 -16.95 14.55 -7.54
C ASP A 603 -15.75 15.49 -7.71
N LEU A 604 -14.90 15.58 -6.69
CA LEU A 604 -13.74 16.46 -6.72
C LEU A 604 -12.70 16.01 -7.76
N ASN A 605 -12.64 14.73 -8.13
CA ASN A 605 -11.67 14.27 -9.13
C ASN A 605 -12.03 14.79 -10.52
N GLN A 606 -13.32 14.88 -10.82
CA GLN A 606 -13.82 15.47 -12.06
C GLN A 606 -13.55 16.97 -12.13
N ILE A 607 -13.71 17.70 -11.02
CA ILE A 607 -13.56 19.17 -11.02
C ILE A 607 -12.08 19.58 -10.93
N LEU A 608 -11.23 18.78 -10.29
CA LEU A 608 -9.80 19.09 -10.12
C LEU A 608 -8.92 18.60 -11.27
N ASP A 609 -9.48 18.08 -12.37
CA ASP A 609 -8.72 17.53 -13.51
C ASP A 609 -7.65 16.52 -13.07
N GLU A 610 -8.01 15.57 -12.19
CA GLU A 610 -7.11 14.57 -11.58
C GLU A 610 -6.00 15.14 -10.66
N GLU A 611 -5.96 16.45 -10.37
CA GLU A 611 -5.07 16.99 -9.33
C GLU A 611 -5.55 16.49 -7.96
N SER A 612 -4.74 15.65 -7.30
CA SER A 612 -5.08 15.25 -5.93
C SER A 612 -4.87 16.39 -4.94
N TYR A 613 -5.90 16.62 -4.12
CA TYR A 613 -5.83 17.50 -2.96
C TYR A 613 -5.22 16.76 -1.76
N CYS A 614 -4.61 17.52 -0.85
CA CYS A 614 -3.91 17.00 0.31
C CYS A 614 -4.33 17.67 1.63
N SER A 615 -5.02 18.80 1.58
CA SER A 615 -5.59 19.47 2.75
C SER A 615 -6.80 20.28 2.32
N VAL A 616 -7.78 20.45 3.21
CA VAL A 616 -8.95 21.30 2.98
C VAL A 616 -9.19 22.17 4.22
N ALA A 617 -9.68 23.38 4.01
CA ALA A 617 -10.12 24.28 5.08
C ALA A 617 -11.44 24.96 4.70
N CYS A 618 -12.35 25.11 5.66
CA CYS A 618 -13.55 25.92 5.48
C CYS A 618 -13.18 27.41 5.45
N TYR A 619 -13.49 28.10 4.35
CA TYR A 619 -13.22 29.54 4.19
C TYR A 619 -14.38 30.38 4.67
N ASN A 620 -15.58 30.04 4.19
CA ASN A 620 -16.83 30.59 4.66
C ASN A 620 -17.98 29.56 4.52
N ALA A 621 -19.22 29.96 4.81
CA ALA A 621 -20.40 29.09 4.74
C ALA A 621 -20.57 28.34 3.41
N SER A 622 -20.18 28.93 2.27
CA SER A 622 -20.36 28.33 0.95
C SER A 622 -19.06 28.00 0.23
N LYS A 623 -17.90 28.27 0.83
CA LYS A 623 -16.59 28.16 0.17
C LYS A 623 -15.58 27.36 0.98
N LEU A 624 -14.90 26.46 0.29
CA LEU A 624 -13.78 25.67 0.80
C LEU A 624 -12.47 26.09 0.11
N LEU A 625 -11.37 26.02 0.83
CA LEU A 625 -10.03 26.09 0.24
C LEU A 625 -9.47 24.69 0.12
N LEU A 626 -9.13 24.27 -1.10
CA LEU A 626 -8.54 22.98 -1.40
C LEU A 626 -7.04 23.19 -1.68
N GLY A 627 -6.21 22.57 -0.84
CA GLY A 627 -4.76 22.55 -0.97
C GLY A 627 -4.35 21.40 -1.87
N LEU A 628 -3.83 21.72 -3.05
CA LEU A 628 -3.42 20.76 -4.07
C LEU A 628 -1.93 20.42 -3.93
N ASN A 629 -1.52 19.34 -4.59
CA ASN A 629 -0.11 19.01 -4.70
C ASN A 629 0.72 20.19 -5.23
N ARG A 630 1.99 20.25 -4.81
CA ARG A 630 2.93 21.33 -5.15
C ARG A 630 2.57 22.71 -4.55
N GLY A 631 1.61 22.77 -3.63
CA GLY A 631 1.35 23.97 -2.83
C GLY A 631 0.39 24.98 -3.47
N LYS A 632 -0.30 24.61 -4.55
CA LYS A 632 -1.38 25.42 -5.12
C LYS A 632 -2.62 25.32 -4.23
N ILE A 633 -3.32 26.43 -4.03
CA ILE A 633 -4.53 26.51 -3.22
C ILE A 633 -5.63 27.12 -4.07
N VAL A 634 -6.74 26.41 -4.16
CA VAL A 634 -7.90 26.84 -4.93
C VAL A 634 -9.09 27.06 -4.00
N GLU A 635 -9.90 28.04 -4.31
CA GLU A 635 -11.19 28.26 -3.69
C GLU A 635 -12.25 27.51 -4.49
N PHE A 636 -13.04 26.69 -3.78
CA PHE A 636 -14.14 25.90 -4.30
C PHE A 636 -15.44 26.41 -3.69
N ASP A 637 -16.35 26.88 -4.54
CA ASP A 637 -17.69 27.31 -4.14
C ASP A 637 -18.65 26.12 -4.21
N VAL A 638 -19.11 25.67 -3.05
CA VAL A 638 -19.88 24.43 -2.91
C VAL A 638 -21.26 24.54 -3.55
N LEU A 639 -21.83 25.75 -3.61
CA LEU A 639 -23.16 25.98 -4.17
C LEU A 639 -23.16 25.98 -5.69
N THR A 640 -22.11 26.55 -6.29
CA THR A 640 -22.00 26.70 -7.75
C THR A 640 -21.13 25.64 -8.42
N GLY A 641 -20.36 24.88 -7.64
CA GLY A 641 -19.35 23.95 -8.13
C GLY A 641 -18.14 24.62 -8.78
N GLN A 642 -18.01 25.95 -8.69
CA GLN A 642 -16.94 26.69 -9.35
C GLN A 642 -15.62 26.61 -8.57
N ILE A 643 -14.51 26.50 -9.32
CA ILE A 643 -13.15 26.56 -8.77
C ILE A 643 -12.44 27.81 -9.31
N CYS A 644 -11.77 28.53 -8.41
CA CYS A 644 -10.85 29.60 -8.78
C CYS A 644 -9.52 29.51 -8.02
N ASN A 645 -8.44 30.00 -8.63
CA ASN A 645 -7.14 30.02 -7.97
C ASN A 645 -7.17 31.04 -6.83
N PHE A 646 -6.83 30.60 -5.61
CA PHE A 646 -6.74 31.47 -4.45
C PHE A 646 -5.29 31.97 -4.27
N CYS A 647 -4.34 31.06 -4.03
CA CYS A 647 -2.93 31.40 -3.91
C CYS A 647 -2.01 30.20 -4.17
N SER A 648 -0.69 30.43 -4.13
CA SER A 648 0.30 29.36 -4.18
C SER A 648 1.36 29.57 -3.11
N VAL A 649 1.69 28.51 -2.39
CA VAL A 649 2.80 28.48 -1.44
C VAL A 649 4.10 28.42 -2.23
N THR A 650 4.97 29.41 -2.03
CA THR A 650 6.31 29.38 -2.60
C THR A 650 7.16 28.32 -1.89
N PRO A 651 7.97 27.50 -2.56
CA PRO A 651 8.91 26.60 -1.88
C PRO A 651 9.94 27.35 -1.04
N VAL A 652 10.39 26.73 0.06
CA VAL A 652 11.53 27.20 0.84
C VAL A 652 12.80 26.52 0.32
N GLY A 653 13.74 27.30 -0.20
CA GLY A 653 14.95 26.78 -0.85
C GLY A 653 14.66 26.04 -2.16
N HIS A 654 15.31 24.89 -2.36
CA HIS A 654 15.13 24.03 -3.55
C HIS A 654 14.19 22.84 -3.33
N ALA A 655 13.52 22.77 -2.18
CA ALA A 655 12.57 21.70 -1.90
C ALA A 655 11.23 21.98 -2.58
N TYR A 656 10.53 20.95 -3.05
CA TYR A 656 9.15 21.09 -3.52
C TYR A 656 8.21 21.28 -2.32
N VAL A 657 7.15 22.07 -2.49
CA VAL A 657 6.14 22.25 -1.43
C VAL A 657 5.34 20.98 -1.24
N GLN A 658 5.21 20.55 0.01
CA GLN A 658 4.27 19.51 0.41
C GLN A 658 3.40 20.09 1.54
N LEU A 659 2.12 20.34 1.25
CA LEU A 659 1.23 20.91 2.26
C LEU A 659 1.06 19.92 3.41
N ALA A 660 1.23 20.42 4.63
CA ALA A 660 1.09 19.65 5.86
C ALA A 660 -0.34 19.80 6.44
N GLY A 661 -0.93 20.98 6.27
CA GLY A 661 -2.26 21.32 6.72
C GLY A 661 -2.57 22.80 6.47
N MET A 662 -3.85 23.14 6.52
CA MET A 662 -4.35 24.50 6.32
C MET A 662 -5.42 24.82 7.36
N CYS A 663 -5.51 26.09 7.77
CA CYS A 663 -6.67 26.60 8.50
C CYS A 663 -6.91 28.06 8.14
N VAL A 664 -8.16 28.48 8.28
CA VAL A 664 -8.60 29.85 8.07
C VAL A 664 -9.03 30.41 9.42
N ASP A 665 -8.56 31.60 9.79
CA ASP A 665 -9.09 32.30 10.97
C ASP A 665 -10.43 32.98 10.66
N SER A 666 -11.11 33.45 11.70
CA SER A 666 -12.40 34.13 11.55
C SER A 666 -12.36 35.44 10.77
N LEU A 667 -11.18 35.98 10.47
CA LEU A 667 -11.01 37.19 9.65
C LEU A 667 -10.64 36.83 8.20
N GLY A 668 -10.67 35.56 7.84
CA GLY A 668 -10.32 35.10 6.48
C GLY A 668 -8.82 34.95 6.24
N PHE A 669 -7.96 35.07 7.26
CA PHE A 669 -6.54 34.80 7.07
C PHE A 669 -6.28 33.31 6.98
N LEU A 670 -5.58 32.89 5.91
CA LEU A 670 -5.22 31.51 5.68
C LEU A 670 -3.81 31.22 6.20
N PHE A 671 -3.67 30.21 7.04
CA PHE A 671 -2.39 29.67 7.49
C PHE A 671 -2.13 28.35 6.77
N VAL A 672 -0.94 28.22 6.19
CA VAL A 672 -0.57 27.05 5.40
C VAL A 672 0.77 26.50 5.87
N GLY A 673 0.77 25.24 6.31
CA GLY A 673 2.00 24.52 6.66
C GLY A 673 2.62 23.87 5.42
N ASP A 674 3.92 24.07 5.21
CA ASP A 674 4.77 23.36 4.26
C ASP A 674 5.67 22.38 5.02
N ARG A 675 5.40 21.07 4.86
CA ARG A 675 6.13 19.99 5.53
C ARG A 675 7.60 20.00 5.15
N ASN A 676 7.89 20.17 3.86
CA ASN A 676 9.27 20.11 3.35
C ASN A 676 10.03 21.40 3.65
N GLY A 677 9.38 22.54 3.49
CA GLY A 677 9.94 23.84 3.84
C GLY A 677 10.04 24.09 5.34
N LYS A 678 9.47 23.21 6.19
CA LYS A 678 9.39 23.36 7.64
C LYS A 678 8.83 24.71 8.04
N ALA A 679 7.87 25.21 7.26
CA ALA A 679 7.46 26.60 7.30
C ALA A 679 5.94 26.76 7.38
N VAL A 680 5.49 27.84 8.01
CA VAL A 680 4.09 28.27 7.95
C VAL A 680 4.03 29.59 7.19
N SER A 681 3.18 29.65 6.16
CA SER A 681 2.87 30.86 5.42
C SER A 681 1.52 31.41 5.86
N LEU A 682 1.41 32.73 6.00
CA LEU A 682 0.18 33.45 6.30
C LEU A 682 -0.26 34.24 5.07
N PHE A 683 -1.49 34.03 4.63
CA PHE A 683 -2.11 34.73 3.52
C PHE A 683 -3.29 35.56 4.03
N ASP A 684 -3.52 36.72 3.40
CA ASP A 684 -4.76 37.48 3.60
C ASP A 684 -5.93 36.89 2.79
N GLU A 685 -7.12 37.48 2.96
CA GLU A 685 -8.36 37.12 2.26
C GLU A 685 -8.27 37.24 0.73
N SER A 686 -7.26 37.94 0.19
CA SER A 686 -7.01 38.06 -1.25
C SER A 686 -6.03 37.02 -1.78
N GLY A 687 -5.54 36.12 -0.92
CA GLY A 687 -4.53 35.12 -1.29
C GLY A 687 -3.11 35.69 -1.36
N ARG A 688 -2.86 36.91 -0.87
CA ARG A 688 -1.51 37.49 -0.82
C ARG A 688 -0.78 37.02 0.43
N CYS A 689 0.43 36.47 0.24
CA CYS A 689 1.30 36.08 1.34
C CYS A 689 1.79 37.32 2.12
N ILE A 690 1.46 37.39 3.41
CA ILE A 690 1.83 38.48 4.32
C ILE A 690 3.19 38.20 4.96
N THR A 691 3.34 36.99 5.50
CA THR A 691 4.56 36.57 6.19
C THR A 691 4.74 35.07 6.08
N ARG A 692 5.99 34.65 6.17
CA ARG A 692 6.37 33.24 6.28
C ARG A 692 7.31 33.05 7.44
N MET A 693 7.15 31.95 8.13
CA MET A 693 8.06 31.54 9.20
C MET A 693 8.68 30.21 8.84
N GLU A 694 10.01 30.15 8.79
CA GLU A 694 10.77 28.96 8.46
C GLU A 694 11.33 28.29 9.72
N ASN A 695 11.61 26.99 9.63
CA ASN A 695 12.14 26.16 10.74
C ASN A 695 11.24 26.12 11.99
N ILE A 696 9.93 26.28 11.78
CA ILE A 696 8.94 26.22 12.87
C ILE A 696 8.33 24.82 13.01
N ILE A 697 8.24 24.11 11.89
CA ILE A 697 7.66 22.78 11.79
C ILE A 697 8.79 21.74 11.80
N GLU A 698 8.73 20.75 12.69
CA GLU A 698 9.58 19.57 12.51
C GLU A 698 9.01 18.72 11.37
N PRO A 699 9.86 18.04 10.59
CA PRO A 699 9.48 17.45 9.30
C PRO A 699 8.42 16.34 9.39
N VAL A 700 8.03 15.93 10.59
CA VAL A 700 7.36 14.65 10.80
C VAL A 700 5.86 14.77 10.55
N PHE A 701 5.07 15.60 11.25
CA PHE A 701 3.66 15.86 10.90
C PHE A 701 3.22 17.18 11.52
N SER A 702 2.63 18.09 10.75
CA SER A 702 2.15 19.37 11.29
C SER A 702 0.83 19.83 10.71
N TYR A 703 -0.14 19.97 11.60
CA TYR A 703 -1.38 20.70 11.36
C TYR A 703 -1.26 22.06 12.00
N ALA A 704 -1.74 23.07 11.31
CA ALA A 704 -1.84 24.44 11.78
C ALA A 704 -3.33 24.73 12.02
N HIS A 705 -3.70 25.12 13.24
CA HIS A 705 -5.06 25.54 13.59
C HIS A 705 -5.06 26.93 14.20
N ALA A 706 -5.89 27.82 13.66
CA ALA A 706 -6.08 29.18 14.16
C ALA A 706 -7.41 29.27 14.91
N CYS A 707 -7.42 29.88 16.09
CA CYS A 707 -8.64 30.14 16.84
C CYS A 707 -8.80 31.63 17.10
N GLN A 708 -10.00 32.14 16.80
CA GLN A 708 -10.40 33.53 16.97
C GLN A 708 -10.26 34.01 18.41
N GLU A 709 -10.67 33.18 19.38
CA GLU A 709 -10.70 33.55 20.80
C GLU A 709 -9.30 33.42 21.45
N ALA A 710 -8.52 32.42 21.05
CA ALA A 710 -7.21 32.16 21.63
C ALA A 710 -6.09 33.08 21.11
N GLN A 711 -6.36 33.91 20.10
CA GLN A 711 -5.39 34.81 19.41
C GLN A 711 -4.08 34.10 19.02
N GLY A 712 -4.17 32.85 18.59
CA GLY A 712 -2.98 32.03 18.35
C GLY A 712 -3.16 30.97 17.30
N LEU A 713 -2.03 30.61 16.70
CA LEU A 713 -1.84 29.48 15.82
C LEU A 713 -1.26 28.32 16.63
N PHE A 714 -1.92 27.17 16.60
CA PHE A 714 -1.44 25.94 17.21
C PHE A 714 -0.82 25.08 16.13
N VAL A 715 0.42 24.66 16.35
CA VAL A 715 1.16 23.79 15.43
C VAL A 715 1.50 22.52 16.18
N SER A 716 0.96 21.41 15.69
CA SER A 716 1.39 20.07 16.09
C SER A 716 2.70 19.73 15.40
N SER A 717 3.63 19.08 16.10
CA SER A 717 4.94 18.73 15.56
C SER A 717 5.45 17.48 16.27
N GLY A 718 5.14 16.31 15.70
CA GLY A 718 5.52 15.03 16.28
C GLY A 718 4.93 14.85 17.68
N THR A 719 5.77 14.99 18.69
CA THR A 719 5.43 14.80 20.10
C THR A 719 5.01 16.07 20.82
N ALA A 720 4.98 17.21 20.12
CA ALA A 720 4.73 18.51 20.74
C ALA A 720 3.59 19.29 20.08
N VAL A 721 2.77 19.97 20.89
CA VAL A 721 1.84 21.01 20.40
C VAL A 721 2.29 22.38 20.90
N LYS A 722 2.58 23.29 19.97
CA LYS A 722 3.10 24.64 20.25
C LYS A 722 2.08 25.72 19.88
N LYS A 723 1.86 26.68 20.78
CA LYS A 723 1.07 27.89 20.50
C LYS A 723 1.95 29.06 20.06
N TYR A 724 1.62 29.68 18.93
CA TYR A 724 2.24 30.88 18.39
C TYR A 724 1.25 32.04 18.44
N ASN A 725 1.63 33.16 19.05
CA ASN A 725 0.75 34.33 19.10
C ASN A 725 0.82 35.11 17.78
N ILE A 726 -0.34 35.56 17.31
CA ILE A 726 -0.45 36.39 16.11
C ILE A 726 -0.61 37.83 16.57
N VAL A 727 0.42 38.65 16.38
CA VAL A 727 0.33 40.08 16.70
C VAL A 727 -0.12 40.81 15.46
N LYS A 728 -1.40 41.21 15.46
CA LYS A 728 -2.00 42.02 14.40
C LYS A 728 -1.54 43.46 14.57
N SER A 729 -0.97 44.06 13.52
CA SER A 729 -0.75 45.51 13.42
C SER A 729 -1.38 46.00 12.13
N ASN A 730 -1.95 47.21 12.14
CA ASN A 730 -2.76 47.76 11.04
C ASN A 730 -2.05 47.79 9.67
N THR A 731 -0.73 47.64 9.63
CA THR A 731 0.05 47.66 8.39
C THR A 731 0.93 46.43 8.18
N ASN A 732 1.13 45.60 9.21
CA ASN A 732 2.00 44.41 9.17
C ASN A 732 1.56 43.38 10.22
N SER A 733 0.77 42.39 9.84
CA SER A 733 0.55 41.23 10.69
C SER A 733 1.85 40.43 10.78
N LYS A 734 2.39 40.27 11.99
CA LYS A 734 3.57 39.45 12.24
C LYS A 734 3.21 38.34 13.19
N ILE A 735 3.57 37.12 12.83
CA ILE A 735 3.51 36.01 13.77
C ILE A 735 4.74 36.12 14.65
N VAL A 736 4.52 36.27 15.96
CA VAL A 736 5.61 36.37 16.93
C VAL A 736 5.81 34.96 17.48
N PRO A 737 7.00 34.35 17.29
CA PRO A 737 7.32 33.06 17.87
C PRO A 737 7.55 33.21 19.37
N GLN A 738 6.49 33.52 20.11
CA GLN A 738 6.46 33.43 21.55
C GLN A 738 5.74 32.13 21.88
N VAL A 739 6.50 31.04 21.94
CA VAL A 739 6.00 29.74 22.41
C VAL A 739 5.64 29.92 23.88
N ARG A 740 4.34 30.06 24.18
CA ARG A 740 3.87 30.17 25.57
C ARG A 740 3.61 28.81 26.20
N PHE A 741 3.47 27.79 25.37
CA PHE A 741 2.86 26.55 25.75
C PHE A 741 3.37 25.43 24.84
N THR A 742 3.88 24.38 25.47
CA THR A 742 4.32 23.14 24.83
C THR A 742 3.67 21.99 25.60
N ILE A 743 2.83 21.22 24.92
CA ILE A 743 2.42 19.90 25.42
C ILE A 743 3.39 18.90 24.81
N ASP A 744 4.11 18.16 25.63
CA ASP A 744 5.01 17.09 25.20
C ASP A 744 4.60 15.72 25.77
N GLN A 745 5.29 14.66 25.34
CA GLN A 745 5.12 13.30 25.87
C GLN A 745 5.15 13.24 27.40
N GLY A 746 6.05 14.00 28.05
CA GLY A 746 6.20 14.02 29.49
C GLY A 746 4.96 14.59 30.19
N SER A 747 4.35 15.63 29.63
CA SER A 747 3.13 16.23 30.15
C SER A 747 1.87 15.36 29.97
N LEU A 748 1.92 14.35 29.09
CA LEU A 748 0.79 13.51 28.75
C LEU A 748 0.85 12.11 29.36
N GLY A 749 2.01 11.69 29.84
CA GLY A 749 2.20 10.36 30.43
C GLY A 749 2.07 9.21 29.41
N VAL A 750 2.23 9.50 28.12
CA VAL A 750 2.17 8.50 27.03
C VAL A 750 3.51 8.43 26.31
N GLU A 751 4.11 7.24 26.26
CA GLU A 751 5.41 7.00 25.60
C GLU A 751 5.33 7.22 24.07
N ASN A 752 4.16 7.00 23.47
CA ASN A 752 3.93 7.08 22.01
C ASN A 752 2.89 8.15 21.66
N PHE A 753 3.13 9.39 22.06
CA PHE A 753 2.27 10.51 21.67
C PHE A 753 2.56 10.96 20.22
N TYR A 754 1.60 10.74 19.34
CA TYR A 754 1.57 11.22 17.96
C TYR A 754 0.25 11.95 17.71
N SER A 755 0.30 13.28 17.82
CA SER A 755 -0.86 14.12 17.52
C SER A 755 -1.20 14.01 16.03
N GLY A 756 -2.29 13.32 15.70
CA GLY A 756 -2.78 13.25 14.33
C GLY A 756 -3.71 14.40 13.99
N TYR A 757 -4.35 15.01 14.98
CA TYR A 757 -5.19 16.17 14.78
C TYR A 757 -5.22 17.04 16.03
N VAL A 758 -5.37 18.35 15.82
CA VAL A 758 -5.54 19.33 16.88
C VAL A 758 -6.70 20.21 16.47
N THR A 759 -7.63 20.50 17.36
CA THR A 759 -8.62 21.55 17.13
C THR A 759 -8.71 22.44 18.34
N VAL A 760 -9.07 23.69 18.11
CA VAL A 760 -9.24 24.66 19.18
C VAL A 760 -10.64 25.19 19.06
N GLN A 761 -11.37 25.08 20.15
CA GLN A 761 -12.72 25.57 20.24
C GLN A 761 -12.87 26.38 21.52
N GLU A 762 -13.32 27.62 21.40
CA GLU A 762 -13.31 28.58 22.50
C GLU A 762 -11.90 28.71 23.12
N ASN A 763 -11.78 28.47 24.43
CA ASN A 763 -10.50 28.40 25.15
C ASN A 763 -10.00 26.96 25.36
N LYS A 764 -10.55 25.98 24.64
CA LYS A 764 -10.18 24.56 24.77
C LYS A 764 -9.42 24.08 23.55
N LEU A 765 -8.29 23.45 23.81
CA LEU A 765 -7.45 22.77 22.82
C LEU A 765 -7.71 21.28 22.96
N PHE A 766 -8.28 20.69 21.91
CA PHE A 766 -8.48 19.25 21.80
C PHE A 766 -7.36 18.67 20.95
N ILE A 767 -6.66 17.68 21.49
CA ILE A 767 -5.58 17.00 20.77
C ILE A 767 -5.96 15.54 20.63
N VAL A 768 -6.03 15.09 19.39
CA VAL A 768 -6.34 13.72 19.04
C VAL A 768 -5.03 13.00 18.78
N ASN A 769 -4.68 12.12 19.71
CA ASN A 769 -3.50 11.27 19.66
C ASN A 769 -3.88 9.91 19.06
N HIS A 770 -3.19 9.51 17.99
CA HIS A 770 -3.35 8.17 17.44
C HIS A 770 -2.55 7.19 18.28
N LEU A 771 -3.24 6.31 19.00
CA LEU A 771 -2.57 5.19 19.65
C LEU A 771 -2.15 4.23 18.54
N GLU A 772 -0.85 3.88 18.47
CA GLU A 772 -0.25 3.04 17.41
C GLU A 772 -0.92 1.65 17.28
N VAL A 773 -1.86 1.32 18.17
CA VAL A 773 -2.41 0.00 18.34
C VAL A 773 -3.90 0.10 18.58
N GLY A 774 -4.67 -0.43 17.65
CA GLY A 774 -6.03 -0.88 17.94
C GLY A 774 -7.14 0.13 17.70
N GLU A 775 -7.02 0.97 16.68
CA GLU A 775 -8.13 1.82 16.21
C GLU A 775 -8.74 2.67 17.33
N CYS A 776 -7.86 3.11 18.24
CA CYS A 776 -8.19 3.94 19.38
C CYS A 776 -7.57 5.31 19.20
N LEU A 777 -8.34 6.35 19.50
CA LEU A 777 -7.89 7.72 19.57
C LEU A 777 -7.99 8.21 21.00
N GLN A 778 -6.89 8.69 21.55
CA GLN A 778 -6.91 9.40 22.82
C GLN A 778 -7.17 10.88 22.54
N VAL A 779 -8.25 11.41 23.10
CA VAL A 779 -8.60 12.82 23.02
C VAL A 779 -8.19 13.50 24.32
N LEU A 780 -7.33 14.51 24.19
CA LEU A 780 -6.82 15.31 25.28
C LEU A 780 -7.46 16.69 25.23
N GLU A 781 -8.11 17.09 26.31
CA GLU A 781 -8.74 18.40 26.46
C GLU A 781 -7.89 19.29 27.36
N HIS A 782 -7.51 20.45 26.84
CA HIS A 782 -6.59 21.38 27.50
C HIS A 782 -7.14 22.80 27.52
N ASP A 783 -7.10 23.47 28.67
CA ASP A 783 -7.48 24.88 28.77
C ASP A 783 -6.32 25.74 28.29
N VAL A 784 -6.50 26.41 27.15
CA VAL A 784 -5.50 27.28 26.51
C VAL A 784 -5.18 28.51 27.37
N GLY A 785 -6.17 29.02 28.09
CA GLY A 785 -6.03 30.20 28.94
C GLY A 785 -5.23 29.91 30.21
N LYS A 786 -5.47 28.76 30.83
CA LYS A 786 -4.77 28.30 32.04
C LYS A 786 -3.45 27.58 31.75
N GLY A 787 -3.30 26.98 30.56
CA GLY A 787 -2.18 26.11 30.24
C GLY A 787 -2.18 24.82 31.08
N THR A 788 -3.35 24.37 31.53
CA THR A 788 -3.52 23.15 32.33
C THR A 788 -4.37 22.12 31.60
N LYS A 789 -3.97 20.85 31.69
CA LYS A 789 -4.75 19.71 31.19
C LYS A 789 -6.04 19.64 32.00
N GLU A 790 -7.19 19.64 31.33
CA GLU A 790 -8.48 19.53 32.00
C GLU A 790 -8.92 18.07 32.07
N HIS A 791 -8.77 17.32 30.97
CA HIS A 791 -9.34 15.98 30.85
C HIS A 791 -8.69 15.16 29.72
N SER A 792 -8.83 13.83 29.77
CA SER A 792 -8.40 12.89 28.73
C SER A 792 -9.37 11.72 28.67
N PHE A 793 -9.76 11.30 27.47
CA PHE A 793 -10.56 10.10 27.26
C PHE A 793 -10.11 9.36 25.99
N ILE A 794 -10.47 8.08 25.89
CA ILE A 794 -10.20 7.25 24.72
C ILE A 794 -11.52 7.03 23.99
N VAL A 795 -11.46 7.17 22.67
CA VAL A 795 -12.50 6.80 21.72
C VAL A 795 -12.02 5.56 20.99
N LYS A 796 -12.83 4.50 20.98
CA LYS A 796 -12.55 3.28 20.23
C LYS A 796 -13.70 2.98 19.28
N VAL A 797 -13.37 2.79 17.99
CA VAL A 797 -14.26 2.33 16.93
C VAL A 797 -13.45 1.46 15.98
N PRO A 798 -13.99 0.36 15.42
CA PRO A 798 -13.35 -0.33 14.32
C PRO A 798 -13.01 0.63 13.17
N ASP A 799 -11.83 0.48 12.55
CA ASP A 799 -11.37 1.32 11.43
C ASP A 799 -11.39 2.84 11.70
N LEU A 800 -11.25 3.26 12.97
CA LEU A 800 -11.29 4.66 13.37
C LEU A 800 -10.24 5.51 12.64
N ARG A 801 -10.72 6.51 11.88
CA ARG A 801 -9.86 7.46 11.13
C ARG A 801 -9.62 8.75 11.87
N GLY A 802 -10.62 9.28 12.57
CA GLY A 802 -10.47 10.54 13.27
C GLY A 802 -11.63 10.92 14.17
N VAL A 803 -11.40 11.98 14.95
CA VAL A 803 -12.41 12.68 15.75
C VAL A 803 -12.36 14.17 15.41
N ARG A 804 -13.53 14.80 15.32
CA ARG A 804 -13.71 16.23 15.05
C ARG A 804 -14.74 16.80 16.01
N PHE A 805 -14.43 17.93 16.62
CA PHE A 805 -15.41 18.67 17.41
C PHE A 805 -16.15 19.63 16.50
N LEU A 806 -17.47 19.51 16.46
CA LEU A 806 -18.34 20.44 15.74
C LEU A 806 -18.66 21.63 16.65
N GLU A 807 -19.07 21.33 17.88
CA GLU A 807 -19.44 22.28 18.92
C GLU A 807 -18.95 21.80 20.27
N ARG A 808 -19.20 22.63 21.31
CA ARG A 808 -18.65 22.44 22.65
C ARG A 808 -19.09 21.09 23.22
N ASP A 809 -20.32 20.73 22.85
CA ASP A 809 -21.01 19.55 23.30
C ASP A 809 -21.30 18.60 22.13
N ARG A 810 -20.75 18.81 20.93
CA ARG A 810 -20.97 17.91 19.78
C ARG A 810 -19.68 17.50 19.11
N MET A 811 -19.49 16.20 18.93
CA MET A 811 -18.34 15.64 18.23
C MET A 811 -18.77 14.63 17.18
N VAL A 812 -17.91 14.48 16.19
CA VAL A 812 -17.98 13.49 15.15
C VAL A 812 -16.82 12.53 15.29
N VAL A 813 -17.12 11.25 15.27
CA VAL A 813 -16.15 10.15 15.19
C VAL A 813 -16.35 9.49 13.84
N TYR A 814 -15.30 9.34 13.04
CA TYR A 814 -15.43 8.82 11.67
C TYR A 814 -14.44 7.70 11.37
N THR A 815 -14.92 6.69 10.64
CA THR A 815 -14.17 5.52 10.15
C THR A 815 -13.87 5.71 8.66
N ASP A 816 -13.44 4.65 7.96
CA ASP A 816 -13.31 4.67 6.51
C ASP A 816 -14.64 4.86 5.76
N ASP A 817 -15.74 4.44 6.37
CA ASP A 817 -17.03 4.22 5.70
C ASP A 817 -18.23 4.82 6.46
N ALA A 818 -18.03 5.37 7.66
CA ALA A 818 -19.11 5.88 8.50
C ALA A 818 -18.72 7.11 9.30
N ILE A 819 -19.75 7.88 9.68
CA ILE A 819 -19.64 9.05 10.54
C ILE A 819 -20.66 8.91 11.67
N HIS A 820 -20.17 8.98 12.90
CA HIS A 820 -20.95 8.86 14.11
C HIS A 820 -21.00 10.22 14.80
N LEU A 821 -22.21 10.74 15.00
CA LEU A 821 -22.44 12.01 15.67
C LEU A 821 -22.78 11.77 17.14
N PHE A 822 -22.09 12.47 18.03
CA PHE A 822 -22.29 12.39 19.47
C PHE A 822 -22.53 13.76 20.07
N GLU A 823 -23.37 13.79 21.08
CA GLU A 823 -23.63 14.94 21.93
C GLU A 823 -23.21 14.65 23.37
N ARG A 824 -22.63 15.63 24.04
CA ARG A 824 -22.28 15.57 25.45
C ARG A 824 -23.58 15.72 26.24
N GLY A 825 -23.98 14.67 26.94
CA GLY A 825 -25.11 14.71 27.87
C GLY A 825 -24.76 15.51 29.13
N ASP A 826 -25.77 16.16 29.70
CA ASP A 826 -25.64 16.80 31.01
C ASP A 826 -25.31 15.74 32.06
N SER A 827 -24.27 15.96 32.87
CA SER A 827 -23.81 15.01 33.90
C SER A 827 -24.85 14.70 34.99
N SER A 828 -25.99 15.39 34.98
CA SER A 828 -27.12 15.19 35.91
C SER A 828 -28.12 14.13 35.46
N GLU A 829 -28.06 13.67 34.20
CA GLU A 829 -28.77 12.48 33.69
C GLU A 829 -27.82 11.28 33.66
#